data_AF-A0ABD3NS08-F1
#
_entry.id   AF-A0ABD3NS08-F1
#
_cell.length_a   1.000
_cell.length_b   1.000
_cell.length_c   1.000
_cell.angle_alpha   90.00
_cell.angle_beta   90.00
_cell.angle_gamma   90.00
#
_symmetry.space_group_name_H-M   'P 1'
#
loop_
_entity.id
_entity.type
_entity.pdbx_description
1 polymer ?
#
loop_
_entity_poly.entity_id
_entity_poly.type
_entity_poly.pdbx_seq_one_letter_code
_entity_poly.pdbx_strand_id
1 'polypeptide(L)'
;MPLVMGLWNPQDPPEYRERWVWHYAANKDDHSNKTCEEADMTCYFLPYHPCGSLDKIQEDIDAKRIKVVFNEDVPEDGEIYRSEGMAANAFLTRQQLWLRRAVHDFKRQFKSRYEAESDCSVIHVRRSDVVLHREFSRRYFPVTDYVELIPPYRRNDPNQTVLLLTDDQNAIDEAYEFHPELRWKYINRIRYRGTSGGWEHQTPSNNPASEVVTLLATFDLVKECSLLVHGSSKFSEMLWFLMKGENAKAKQRRVDANGPIHSTDHSASEFELLKRLNAMREGQNGTSSLQVTRPDRSGNAASSDGLIIVNILGLLANDLFEAAFAARMKEQLGWNVVYRTMWNSAWPTEKTDECFPNVQRDWIDRYDENDPLRRFLVEHSGGRINEDFDELFDSVTFNDLEPDKYNTVTDSDRANKVTLEWIKELGEKAKVIKHLEYPLQEFHVDRLVEELKSPHSKVRVLQLEAFFIHYDWMREWMGPAHIPHWLKINQIRKCCRTPSPKRNTIVIHIRDFEPEDDAKNKNLKVGVFQDIIKRYYGGQDNEVWVVCQPKSVKSEIVQDLVRELGAKVHTGIDNIDAFCILARARIHIPTTSSSFSQMAALLAESNTKETYGSDTQVEVHYPTHTLEYPMVTLKVPSWKYHLTNDECTGILEFDVDQSRLLVEQA
;
A
#
# COMPACT_ATOMS: atom_id res chain seq x y z
N MET A 1 33.58 21.82 1.23
CA MET A 1 34.52 21.84 2.37
C MET A 1 35.88 21.37 1.87
N PRO A 2 36.95 22.18 1.97
CA PRO A 2 38.27 21.77 1.52
C PRO A 2 38.91 20.82 2.54
N LEU A 3 39.55 19.77 2.03
CA LEU A 3 40.37 18.83 2.78
C LEU A 3 41.67 19.55 3.19
N VAL A 4 41.99 19.60 4.48
CA VAL A 4 43.30 20.07 4.98
C VAL A 4 43.99 18.87 5.61
N MET A 5 44.96 18.29 4.91
CA MET A 5 45.96 17.39 5.50
C MET A 5 47.19 18.23 5.84
N GLY A 6 47.47 18.41 7.12
CA GLY A 6 48.64 19.16 7.59
C GLY A 6 49.90 18.29 7.52
N LEU A 7 50.90 18.76 6.79
CA LEU A 7 52.28 18.26 6.76
C LEU A 7 52.94 18.36 8.15
N TRP A 8 53.67 17.32 8.52
CA TRP A 8 54.37 17.16 9.80
C TRP A 8 55.72 17.90 9.81
N ASN A 9 55.99 18.74 10.81
CA ASN A 9 57.29 19.39 11.02
C ASN A 9 57.95 18.87 12.33
N PRO A 10 59.11 18.19 12.28
CA PRO A 10 59.73 17.59 13.46
C PRO A 10 60.33 18.57 14.49
N GLN A 11 60.22 19.89 14.27
CA GLN A 11 60.74 20.93 15.18
C GLN A 11 59.68 21.55 16.11
N ASP A 12 58.43 21.11 16.04
CA ASP A 12 57.36 21.71 16.86
C ASP A 12 57.51 21.36 18.36
N PRO A 13 57.22 22.32 19.27
CA PRO A 13 57.39 22.13 20.71
C PRO A 13 56.49 21.01 21.26
N PRO A 14 56.90 20.31 22.35
CA PRO A 14 56.18 19.16 22.89
C PRO A 14 54.71 19.45 23.23
N GLU A 15 54.38 20.69 23.55
CA GLU A 15 53.03 21.17 23.89
C GLU A 15 52.06 21.17 22.69
N TYR A 16 52.56 20.99 21.47
CA TYR A 16 51.75 20.78 20.26
C TYR A 16 51.56 19.30 19.89
N ARG A 17 52.18 18.34 20.61
CA ARG A 17 52.03 16.90 20.34
C ARG A 17 50.65 16.32 20.71
N GLU A 18 49.84 17.04 21.49
CA GLU A 18 48.57 16.50 22.03
C GLU A 18 47.30 17.02 21.34
N ARG A 19 47.39 17.86 20.30
CA ARG A 19 46.17 18.48 19.73
C ARG A 19 45.54 17.75 18.56
N TRP A 20 46.11 16.63 18.08
CA TRP A 20 45.55 15.93 16.93
C TRP A 20 45.62 14.41 17.08
N VAL A 21 44.78 13.85 17.96
CA VAL A 21 44.31 12.47 17.80
C VAL A 21 42.86 12.37 18.25
N TRP A 22 42.01 11.88 17.35
CA TRP A 22 40.59 11.63 17.53
C TRP A 22 40.36 10.57 18.62
N HIS A 23 40.31 10.97 19.88
CA HIS A 23 39.90 10.12 20.99
C HIS A 23 38.64 10.69 21.64
N TYR A 24 37.56 9.92 21.56
CA TYR A 24 36.24 10.19 22.14
C TYR A 24 36.25 9.96 23.66
N ALA A 25 37.08 10.70 24.39
CA ALA A 25 36.92 10.83 25.84
C ALA A 25 36.14 12.13 26.11
N ALA A 26 34.99 12.02 26.78
CA ALA A 26 34.16 13.16 27.18
C ALA A 26 34.82 14.00 28.30
N ASN A 27 35.86 13.49 28.96
CA ASN A 27 36.67 14.24 29.91
C ASN A 27 38.15 13.98 29.65
N LYS A 28 38.91 15.06 29.36
CA LYS A 28 40.33 14.97 28.96
C LYS A 28 41.28 14.85 30.14
N ASP A 29 40.80 15.14 31.36
CA ASP A 29 41.61 15.15 32.58
C ASP A 29 41.43 13.87 33.43
N ASP A 30 40.58 12.95 32.99
CA ASP A 30 40.33 11.68 33.69
C ASP A 30 41.11 10.53 33.03
N HIS A 31 42.25 10.19 33.63
CA HIS A 31 43.06 9.03 33.24
C HIS A 31 42.49 7.69 33.73
N SER A 32 41.40 7.71 34.49
CA SER A 32 40.68 6.50 34.91
C SER A 32 39.62 6.13 33.87
N ASN A 33 40.11 5.60 32.73
CA ASN A 33 39.30 4.98 31.68
C ASN A 33 37.97 4.41 32.22
N LYS A 34 36.85 4.86 31.63
CA LYS A 34 35.52 4.19 31.50
C LYS A 34 34.37 5.05 32.02
N THR A 35 33.76 5.84 31.16
CA THR A 35 32.30 5.92 31.05
C THR A 35 31.90 6.72 29.82
N CYS A 36 31.00 6.16 29.02
CA CYS A 36 30.11 6.95 28.16
C CYS A 36 29.07 7.63 29.07
N GLU A 37 28.54 8.81 28.70
CA GLU A 37 27.60 9.57 29.56
C GLU A 37 26.36 8.76 29.98
N GLU A 38 26.00 7.73 29.20
CA GLU A 38 24.91 6.79 29.47
C GLU A 38 25.27 5.68 30.49
N ALA A 39 26.50 5.65 31.01
CA ALA A 39 27.03 4.63 31.93
C ALA A 39 26.93 3.18 31.44
N ASP A 40 26.74 2.95 30.13
CA ASP A 40 26.81 1.63 29.54
C ASP A 40 28.20 1.35 28.94
N MET A 41 28.65 0.10 29.02
CA MET A 41 29.95 -0.31 28.48
C MET A 41 29.90 -0.62 26.98
N THR A 42 28.83 -0.25 26.27
CA THR A 42 28.61 -0.62 24.85
C THR A 42 29.70 -0.04 23.94
N CYS A 43 30.28 1.09 24.33
CA CYS A 43 31.46 1.70 23.72
C CYS A 43 32.69 0.77 23.66
N TYR A 44 32.79 -0.20 24.58
CA TYR A 44 33.89 -1.17 24.68
C TYR A 44 33.64 -2.51 23.99
N PHE A 45 32.37 -2.91 23.83
CA PHE A 45 32.01 -4.29 23.44
C PHE A 45 31.52 -4.47 22.01
N LEU A 46 31.27 -3.39 21.27
CA LEU A 46 31.00 -3.49 19.84
C LEU A 46 32.34 -3.37 19.08
N PRO A 47 32.92 -4.47 18.57
CA PRO A 47 34.21 -4.43 17.91
C PRO A 47 34.17 -3.43 16.75
N TYR A 48 35.03 -2.42 16.81
CA TYR A 48 35.16 -1.44 15.72
C TYR A 48 35.70 -2.08 14.42
N HIS A 49 36.40 -3.22 14.54
CA HIS A 49 36.94 -4.12 13.51
C HIS A 49 37.39 -5.44 14.19
N PRO A 50 37.71 -6.54 13.46
CA PRO A 50 38.37 -7.73 14.03
C PRO A 50 39.85 -7.46 14.34
N CYS A 51 40.16 -6.29 14.88
CA CYS A 51 41.50 -5.96 15.33
C CYS A 51 41.81 -6.83 16.54
N GLY A 52 42.86 -7.66 16.43
CA GLY A 52 43.45 -8.34 17.58
C GLY A 52 43.93 -7.33 18.63
N SER A 53 44.39 -7.82 19.78
CA SER A 53 45.01 -6.94 20.78
C SER A 53 46.10 -6.08 20.15
N LEU A 54 46.34 -4.89 20.71
CA LEU A 54 47.42 -4.00 20.25
C LEU A 54 48.76 -4.72 20.15
N ASP A 55 49.03 -5.64 21.07
CA ASP A 55 50.22 -6.50 21.04
C ASP A 55 50.28 -7.38 19.79
N LYS A 56 49.14 -7.92 19.35
CA LYS A 56 49.05 -8.76 18.15
C LYS A 56 49.18 -7.96 16.86
N ILE A 57 48.66 -6.73 16.85
CA ILE A 57 48.84 -5.78 15.72
C ILE A 57 50.30 -5.34 15.63
N GLN A 58 50.93 -5.05 16.78
CA GLN A 58 52.34 -4.70 16.85
C GLN A 58 53.22 -5.88 16.43
N GLU A 59 52.92 -7.10 16.89
CA GLU A 59 53.58 -8.32 16.42
C GLU A 59 53.44 -8.53 14.91
N ASP A 60 52.27 -8.27 14.31
CA ASP A 60 52.05 -8.40 12.87
C ASP A 60 52.73 -7.28 12.06
N ILE A 61 52.85 -6.06 12.60
CA ILE A 61 53.65 -4.97 12.03
C ILE A 61 55.15 -5.32 12.10
N ASP A 62 55.62 -5.76 13.26
CA ASP A 62 57.02 -6.12 13.51
C ASP A 62 57.43 -7.35 12.68
N ALA A 63 56.52 -8.31 12.50
CA ALA A 63 56.67 -9.44 11.60
C ALA A 63 56.55 -9.06 10.11
N LYS A 64 56.36 -7.77 9.79
CA LYS A 64 56.16 -7.23 8.42
C LYS A 64 55.00 -7.87 7.66
N ARG A 65 54.01 -8.41 8.37
CA ARG A 65 52.79 -8.97 7.80
C ARG A 65 51.79 -7.87 7.45
N ILE A 66 51.88 -6.72 8.12
CA ILE A 66 51.12 -5.50 7.83
C ILE A 66 52.10 -4.42 7.39
N LYS A 67 51.85 -3.81 6.22
CA LYS A 67 52.67 -2.70 5.70
C LYS A 67 51.92 -1.39 5.94
N VAL A 68 52.45 -0.55 6.82
CA VAL A 68 51.90 0.79 7.06
C VAL A 68 52.31 1.67 5.88
N VAL A 69 51.34 2.14 5.10
CA VAL A 69 51.56 3.04 3.96
C VAL A 69 51.23 4.46 4.41
N PHE A 70 52.24 5.31 4.48
CA PHE A 70 52.08 6.75 4.60
C PHE A 70 52.27 7.31 3.18
N ASN A 71 51.18 7.58 2.47
CA ASN A 71 51.24 8.19 1.14
C ASN A 71 50.61 9.59 1.20
N GLU A 72 51.43 10.61 0.98
CA GLU A 72 50.99 12.02 0.79
C GLU A 72 50.45 12.26 -0.63
N ASP A 73 50.68 11.34 -1.56
CA ASP A 73 50.19 11.39 -2.94
C ASP A 73 49.08 10.36 -3.14
N VAL A 74 47.83 10.72 -2.80
CA VAL A 74 46.66 9.96 -3.25
C VAL A 74 46.48 10.29 -4.74
N PRO A 75 46.61 9.33 -5.67
CA PRO A 75 46.36 9.59 -7.08
C PRO A 75 44.90 10.05 -7.26
N GLU A 76 44.65 11.06 -8.11
CA GLU A 76 43.30 11.56 -8.44
C GLU A 76 42.35 10.45 -8.95
N ASP A 77 42.91 9.31 -9.37
CA ASP A 77 42.21 8.17 -9.96
C ASP A 77 41.86 7.08 -8.92
N GLY A 78 41.59 7.47 -7.66
CA GLY A 78 41.37 6.56 -6.53
C GLY A 78 40.15 5.65 -6.68
N GLU A 79 40.26 4.58 -7.47
CA GLU A 79 39.29 3.50 -7.50
C GLU A 79 39.18 2.89 -6.09
N ILE A 80 37.97 2.90 -5.52
CA ILE A 80 37.63 2.39 -4.17
C ILE A 80 38.13 0.95 -3.94
N TYR A 81 38.40 0.21 -5.02
CA TYR A 81 38.87 -1.18 -4.99
C TYR A 81 40.37 -1.35 -4.69
N ARG A 82 41.17 -0.28 -4.57
CA ARG A 82 42.56 -0.34 -4.07
C ARG A 82 42.61 -0.32 -2.54
N SER A 83 43.63 -0.95 -1.95
CA SER A 83 43.77 -1.08 -0.48
C SER A 83 43.71 0.26 0.28
N GLU A 84 44.19 1.35 -0.32
CA GLU A 84 44.14 2.70 0.24
C GLU A 84 42.72 3.29 0.20
N GLY A 85 41.99 3.09 -0.91
CA GLY A 85 40.57 3.47 -1.05
C GLY A 85 39.66 2.71 -0.08
N MET A 86 39.99 1.45 0.25
CA MET A 86 39.27 0.68 1.26
C MET A 86 39.48 1.23 2.67
N ALA A 87 40.71 1.61 3.03
CA ALA A 87 40.98 2.20 4.34
C ALA A 87 40.27 3.55 4.50
N ALA A 88 40.29 4.38 3.47
CA ALA A 88 39.54 5.63 3.42
C ALA A 88 38.01 5.39 3.50
N ASN A 89 37.48 4.44 2.73
CA ASN A 89 36.07 4.07 2.79
C ASN A 89 35.67 3.56 4.17
N ALA A 90 36.43 2.64 4.77
CA ALA A 90 36.19 2.13 6.11
C ALA A 90 36.23 3.23 7.19
N PHE A 91 37.11 4.22 7.01
CA PHE A 91 37.17 5.40 7.87
C PHE A 91 35.95 6.31 7.69
N LEU A 92 35.57 6.65 6.45
CA LEU A 92 34.45 7.53 6.13
C LEU A 92 33.08 6.90 6.45
N THR A 93 32.94 5.58 6.29
CA THR A 93 31.71 4.83 6.59
C THR A 93 31.68 4.31 8.02
N ARG A 94 32.54 4.82 8.90
CA ARG A 94 32.58 4.43 10.31
C ARG A 94 31.26 4.82 10.99
N GLN A 95 30.52 3.80 11.41
CA GLN A 95 29.20 3.98 12.01
C GLN A 95 29.28 4.71 13.36
N GLN A 96 28.34 5.63 13.60
CA GLN A 96 28.14 6.23 14.92
C GLN A 96 27.76 5.14 15.95
N LEU A 97 27.99 5.40 17.24
CA LEU A 97 27.78 4.41 18.31
C LEU A 97 26.34 3.88 18.33
N TRP A 98 25.35 4.77 18.28
CA TRP A 98 23.93 4.37 18.29
C TRP A 98 23.60 3.46 17.11
N LEU A 99 24.16 3.74 15.92
CA LEU A 99 23.92 2.96 14.71
C LEU A 99 24.55 1.57 14.82
N ARG A 100 25.76 1.46 15.37
CA ARG A 100 26.39 0.17 15.67
C ARG A 100 25.54 -0.67 16.62
N ARG A 101 25.01 -0.05 17.68
CA ARG A 101 24.12 -0.73 18.63
C ARG A 101 22.85 -1.21 17.94
N ALA A 102 22.21 -0.36 17.14
CA ALA A 102 21.00 -0.72 16.40
C ALA A 102 21.24 -1.88 15.42
N VAL A 103 22.36 -1.86 14.67
CA VAL A 103 22.76 -2.94 13.76
C VAL A 103 23.04 -4.23 14.53
N HIS A 104 23.76 -4.15 15.64
CA HIS A 104 24.05 -5.30 16.50
C HIS A 104 22.77 -5.92 17.08
N ASP A 105 21.88 -5.10 17.65
CA ASP A 105 20.62 -5.57 18.22
C ASP A 105 19.71 -6.18 17.16
N PHE A 106 19.65 -5.58 15.97
CA PHE A 106 18.94 -6.14 14.83
C PHE A 106 19.50 -7.50 14.44
N LYS A 107 20.83 -7.62 14.27
CA LYS A 107 21.51 -8.88 13.92
C LYS A 107 21.26 -9.96 14.98
N ARG A 108 21.32 -9.60 16.27
CA ARG A 108 21.03 -10.52 17.38
C ARG A 108 19.58 -11.02 17.33
N GLN A 109 18.62 -10.11 17.16
CA GLN A 109 17.20 -10.47 17.04
C GLN A 109 16.93 -11.33 15.80
N PHE A 110 17.59 -11.03 14.68
CA PHE A 110 17.50 -11.83 13.47
C PHE A 110 18.01 -13.24 13.73
N LYS A 111 19.22 -13.39 14.29
CA LYS A 111 19.82 -14.69 14.61
C LYS A 111 19.00 -15.49 15.62
N SER A 112 18.43 -14.87 16.65
CA SER A 112 17.64 -15.59 17.66
C SER A 112 16.36 -16.22 17.12
N ARG A 113 15.87 -15.79 15.95
CA ARG A 113 14.71 -16.40 15.28
C ARG A 113 15.06 -17.69 14.55
N TYR A 114 16.35 -18.00 14.41
CA TYR A 114 16.82 -19.14 13.64
C TYR A 114 17.81 -19.99 14.45
N GLU A 115 17.84 -21.28 14.17
CA GLU A 115 18.76 -22.22 14.82
C GLU A 115 20.23 -21.93 14.49
N ALA A 116 21.12 -22.52 15.31
CA ALA A 116 22.57 -22.35 15.28
C ALA A 116 23.17 -22.54 13.87
N GLU A 117 24.22 -21.76 13.61
CA GLU A 117 24.81 -21.55 12.27
C GLU A 117 25.40 -22.83 11.67
N SER A 118 24.81 -23.24 10.54
CA SER A 118 25.34 -24.17 9.56
C SER A 118 26.00 -23.42 8.39
N ASP A 119 26.59 -24.15 7.44
CA ASP A 119 27.09 -23.55 6.20
C ASP A 119 25.95 -22.76 5.51
N CYS A 120 26.21 -21.49 5.17
CA CYS A 120 25.22 -20.56 4.65
C CYS A 120 25.54 -20.15 3.20
N SER A 121 24.48 -20.01 2.40
CA SER A 121 24.50 -19.45 1.05
C SER A 121 23.60 -18.23 1.00
N VAL A 122 24.00 -17.19 0.30
CA VAL A 122 23.21 -15.97 0.09
C VAL A 122 22.64 -16.01 -1.32
N ILE A 123 21.33 -15.79 -1.46
CA ILE A 123 20.70 -15.48 -2.74
C ILE A 123 20.27 -14.01 -2.70
N HIS A 124 20.75 -13.20 -3.65
CA HIS A 124 20.29 -11.83 -3.83
C HIS A 124 19.50 -11.67 -5.13
N VAL A 125 18.19 -11.53 -4.99
CA VAL A 125 17.23 -11.30 -6.07
C VAL A 125 16.89 -9.81 -6.10
N ARG A 126 17.05 -9.16 -7.25
CA ARG A 126 16.73 -7.73 -7.45
C ARG A 126 15.68 -7.61 -8.55
N ARG A 127 14.54 -7.01 -8.26
CA ARG A 127 13.37 -6.98 -9.16
C ARG A 127 12.65 -5.63 -9.21
N SER A 128 12.72 -4.79 -8.18
CA SER A 128 11.88 -3.59 -8.09
C SER A 128 12.35 -2.45 -9.01
N ASP A 129 13.61 -2.45 -9.46
CA ASP A 129 14.16 -1.43 -10.37
C ASP A 129 13.92 -1.68 -11.87
N VAL A 130 13.09 -2.67 -12.19
CA VAL A 130 12.70 -2.97 -13.59
C VAL A 130 11.76 -1.91 -14.17
N VAL A 131 11.15 -1.06 -13.33
CA VAL A 131 10.28 0.06 -13.75
C VAL A 131 11.08 1.23 -14.37
N LEU A 132 12.41 1.20 -14.31
CA LEU A 132 13.24 2.25 -14.92
C LEU A 132 13.11 2.30 -16.45
N HIS A 133 12.92 3.50 -16.99
CA HIS A 133 12.56 3.83 -18.37
C HIS A 133 13.23 2.97 -19.47
N ARG A 134 12.37 2.31 -20.26
CA ARG A 134 12.64 1.70 -21.59
C ARG A 134 13.84 0.74 -21.63
N GLU A 135 15.03 1.22 -21.97
CA GLU A 135 16.20 0.41 -22.37
C GLU A 135 16.99 -0.18 -21.18
N PHE A 136 16.76 0.32 -19.97
CA PHE A 136 17.50 -0.11 -18.77
C PHE A 136 16.76 -1.16 -17.93
N SER A 137 15.55 -1.55 -18.35
CA SER A 137 14.73 -2.56 -17.69
C SER A 137 15.50 -3.85 -17.53
N ARG A 138 15.63 -4.36 -16.30
CA ARG A 138 16.35 -5.62 -16.05
C ARG A 138 15.47 -6.80 -16.38
N ARG A 139 16.08 -7.89 -16.84
CA ARG A 139 15.39 -9.16 -17.02
C ARG A 139 15.00 -9.75 -15.67
N TYR A 140 13.76 -10.21 -15.54
CA TYR A 140 13.33 -11.00 -14.40
C TYR A 140 13.89 -12.43 -14.49
N PHE A 141 14.52 -12.87 -13.41
CA PHE A 141 14.93 -14.26 -13.23
C PHE A 141 14.09 -14.88 -12.10
N PRO A 142 13.41 -16.03 -12.33
CA PRO A 142 12.78 -16.79 -11.25
C PRO A 142 13.85 -17.22 -10.22
N VAL A 143 13.47 -17.29 -8.95
CA VAL A 143 14.27 -17.83 -7.84
C VAL A 143 14.87 -19.21 -8.19
N THR A 144 14.14 -20.03 -8.94
CA THR A 144 14.62 -21.32 -9.47
C THR A 144 15.97 -21.20 -10.17
N ASP A 145 16.16 -20.19 -11.02
CA ASP A 145 17.42 -19.99 -11.76
C ASP A 145 18.58 -19.69 -10.80
N TYR A 146 18.31 -19.06 -9.65
CA TYR A 146 19.32 -18.83 -8.61
C TYR A 146 19.61 -20.11 -7.83
N VAL A 147 18.57 -20.87 -7.44
CA VAL A 147 18.73 -22.14 -6.71
C VAL A 147 19.54 -23.14 -7.52
N GLU A 148 19.35 -23.18 -8.85
CA GLU A 148 20.09 -24.04 -9.77
C GLU A 148 21.60 -23.82 -9.75
N LEU A 149 22.06 -22.62 -9.36
CA LEU A 149 23.48 -22.29 -9.24
C LEU A 149 24.10 -22.71 -7.90
N ILE A 150 23.29 -23.07 -6.90
CA ILE A 150 23.79 -23.66 -5.66
C ILE A 150 24.31 -25.08 -5.96
N PRO A 151 25.56 -25.43 -5.61
CA PRO A 151 26.08 -26.77 -5.85
C PRO A 151 25.17 -27.86 -5.25
N PRO A 152 24.93 -29.00 -5.94
CA PRO A 152 24.00 -30.02 -5.47
C PRO A 152 24.29 -30.55 -4.06
N TYR A 153 25.57 -30.69 -3.68
CA TYR A 153 25.96 -31.14 -2.34
C TYR A 153 25.55 -30.17 -1.22
N ARG A 154 25.36 -28.88 -1.53
CA ARG A 154 24.82 -27.89 -0.58
C ARG A 154 23.31 -27.83 -0.65
N ARG A 155 22.75 -27.82 -1.86
CA ARG A 155 21.29 -27.79 -2.05
C ARG A 155 20.59 -28.96 -1.36
N ASN A 156 21.25 -30.13 -1.36
CA ASN A 156 20.73 -31.35 -0.75
C ASN A 156 21.16 -31.54 0.72
N ASP A 157 21.93 -30.62 1.30
CA ASP A 157 22.29 -30.70 2.72
C ASP A 157 21.13 -30.13 3.56
N PRO A 158 20.46 -30.94 4.40
CA PRO A 158 19.34 -30.47 5.22
C PRO A 158 19.77 -29.41 6.25
N ASN A 159 21.06 -29.29 6.53
CA ASN A 159 21.57 -28.23 7.38
C ASN A 159 21.86 -26.95 6.61
N GLN A 160 21.96 -26.96 5.28
CA GLN A 160 22.28 -25.77 4.50
C GLN A 160 21.19 -24.70 4.68
N THR A 161 21.62 -23.52 5.13
CA THR A 161 20.75 -22.35 5.20
C THR A 161 20.90 -21.50 3.93
N VAL A 162 19.80 -20.92 3.45
CA VAL A 162 19.81 -19.91 2.39
C VAL A 162 19.29 -18.57 2.91
N LEU A 163 20.15 -17.56 2.96
CA LEU A 163 19.78 -16.17 3.25
C LEU A 163 19.30 -15.50 1.96
N LEU A 164 17.98 -15.31 1.83
CA LEU A 164 17.34 -14.61 0.72
C LEU A 164 17.30 -13.11 0.99
N LEU A 165 17.92 -12.35 0.11
CA LEU A 165 17.91 -10.89 0.07
C LEU A 165 17.14 -10.46 -1.17
N THR A 166 16.06 -9.69 -0.98
CA THR A 166 15.20 -9.23 -2.08
C THR A 166 14.49 -7.93 -1.72
N ASP A 167 14.28 -7.10 -2.75
CA ASP A 167 13.42 -5.92 -2.75
C ASP A 167 11.95 -6.25 -3.10
N ASP A 168 11.69 -7.45 -3.62
CA ASP A 168 10.38 -7.90 -4.12
C ASP A 168 9.79 -9.05 -3.29
N GLN A 169 8.53 -8.91 -2.86
CA GLN A 169 7.77 -9.92 -2.13
C GLN A 169 7.54 -11.19 -2.97
N ASN A 170 7.38 -11.07 -4.30
CA ASN A 170 7.16 -12.21 -5.17
C ASN A 170 8.33 -13.21 -5.14
N ALA A 171 9.56 -12.73 -4.91
CA ALA A 171 10.71 -13.62 -4.78
C ALA A 171 10.68 -14.44 -3.48
N ILE A 172 10.11 -13.89 -2.40
CA ILE A 172 9.94 -14.64 -1.14
C ILE A 172 8.90 -15.73 -1.35
N ASP A 173 7.74 -15.36 -1.89
CA ASP A 173 6.64 -16.30 -2.13
C ASP A 173 7.09 -17.44 -3.06
N GLU A 174 7.80 -17.12 -4.15
CA GLU A 174 8.36 -18.10 -5.07
C GLU A 174 9.34 -19.07 -4.39
N ALA A 175 10.20 -18.56 -3.51
CA ALA A 175 11.16 -19.38 -2.78
C ALA A 175 10.47 -20.44 -1.91
N TYR A 176 9.41 -20.04 -1.19
CA TYR A 176 8.65 -20.96 -0.33
C TYR A 176 7.70 -21.87 -1.11
N GLU A 177 7.15 -21.40 -2.24
CA GLU A 177 6.23 -22.18 -3.07
C GLU A 177 6.96 -23.29 -3.84
N PHE A 178 8.08 -22.97 -4.49
CA PHE A 178 8.72 -23.88 -5.45
C PHE A 178 9.96 -24.60 -4.91
N HIS A 179 10.54 -24.12 -3.80
CA HIS A 179 11.72 -24.72 -3.17
C HIS A 179 11.53 -24.89 -1.65
N PRO A 180 10.44 -25.53 -1.19
CA PRO A 180 10.13 -25.68 0.23
C PRO A 180 11.14 -26.57 0.98
N GLU A 181 11.94 -27.36 0.27
CA GLU A 181 12.98 -28.22 0.83
C GLU A 181 14.20 -27.45 1.35
N LEU A 182 14.38 -26.19 0.93
CA LEU A 182 15.48 -25.34 1.37
C LEU A 182 15.13 -24.57 2.65
N ARG A 183 16.12 -24.40 3.54
CA ARG A 183 15.96 -23.62 4.78
C ARG A 183 16.16 -22.13 4.52
N TRP A 184 15.08 -21.47 4.13
CA TRP A 184 15.07 -20.03 3.84
C TRP A 184 15.11 -19.17 5.11
N LYS A 185 16.03 -18.20 5.12
CA LYS A 185 16.05 -17.06 6.04
C LYS A 185 15.92 -15.79 5.22
N TYR A 186 15.11 -14.84 5.68
CA TYR A 186 14.97 -13.53 5.03
C TYR A 186 14.62 -12.48 6.07
N ILE A 187 14.90 -11.22 5.74
CA ILE A 187 14.56 -10.11 6.62
C ILE A 187 13.07 -9.82 6.48
N ASN A 188 12.25 -10.19 7.47
CA ASN A 188 10.79 -10.00 7.39
C ASN A 188 10.41 -8.51 7.47
N ARG A 189 9.93 -7.98 6.34
CA ARG A 189 9.59 -6.58 6.12
C ARG A 189 8.55 -6.48 5.01
N ILE A 190 7.70 -5.46 5.06
CA ILE A 190 6.73 -5.15 4.00
C ILE A 190 7.51 -4.86 2.72
N ARG A 191 7.11 -5.48 1.61
CA ARG A 191 7.70 -5.31 0.28
C ARG A 191 6.60 -5.20 -0.74
N TYR A 192 6.90 -4.51 -1.83
CA TYR A 192 6.03 -4.45 -2.98
C TYR A 192 6.25 -5.67 -3.87
N ARG A 193 5.25 -5.96 -4.72
CA ARG A 193 5.25 -7.11 -5.62
C ARG A 193 5.62 -6.67 -7.02
N GLY A 194 6.79 -7.08 -7.49
CA GLY A 194 7.29 -6.74 -8.82
C GLY A 194 7.26 -5.23 -9.03
N THR A 195 6.50 -4.79 -10.03
CA THR A 195 6.40 -3.38 -10.38
C THR A 195 5.40 -2.60 -9.52
N SER A 196 4.58 -3.25 -8.67
CA SER A 196 3.38 -2.68 -8.04
C SER A 196 3.63 -1.45 -7.15
N GLY A 197 4.86 -1.27 -6.68
CA GLY A 197 5.25 -0.10 -5.89
C GLY A 197 5.66 1.13 -6.72
N GLY A 198 6.04 0.99 -7.99
CA GLY A 198 6.68 2.11 -8.68
C GLY A 198 8.10 2.42 -8.15
N TRP A 199 8.64 3.59 -8.48
CA TRP A 199 10.04 3.95 -8.22
C TRP A 199 10.32 4.20 -6.74
N GLU A 200 9.41 4.90 -6.07
CA GLU A 200 9.51 5.39 -4.69
C GLU A 200 9.54 4.25 -3.66
N HIS A 201 9.12 3.06 -4.10
CA HIS A 201 8.87 1.91 -3.24
C HIS A 201 9.89 0.78 -3.43
N GLN A 202 11.04 1.09 -4.06
CA GLN A 202 12.21 0.22 -4.05
C GLN A 202 12.84 0.07 -2.66
N THR A 203 12.56 1.01 -1.76
CA THR A 203 12.91 0.92 -0.33
C THR A 203 11.70 0.41 0.45
N PRO A 204 11.78 -0.79 1.09
CA PRO A 204 10.64 -1.41 1.75
C PRO A 204 10.17 -0.75 3.08
N SER A 205 10.47 0.53 3.37
CA SER A 205 10.15 1.20 4.63
C SER A 205 10.13 2.72 4.50
N ASN A 206 9.09 3.35 5.05
CA ASN A 206 8.96 4.81 5.18
C ASN A 206 9.84 5.42 6.29
N ASN A 207 10.61 4.58 6.99
CA ASN A 207 11.60 5.00 7.99
C ASN A 207 13.02 4.81 7.42
N PRO A 208 13.68 5.87 6.94
CA PRO A 208 15.02 5.80 6.38
C PRO A 208 16.08 5.31 7.36
N ALA A 209 15.95 5.60 8.66
CA ALA A 209 16.91 5.13 9.65
C ALA A 209 16.86 3.61 9.81
N SER A 210 15.65 3.03 9.83
CA SER A 210 15.45 1.58 9.85
C SER A 210 16.00 0.90 8.60
N GLU A 211 15.90 1.54 7.43
CA GLU A 211 16.50 1.06 6.18
C GLU A 211 18.02 0.96 6.27
N VAL A 212 18.66 2.03 6.75
CA VAL A 212 20.12 2.07 6.91
C VAL A 212 20.57 0.99 7.90
N VAL A 213 19.87 0.81 9.03
CA VAL A 213 20.14 -0.27 9.98
C VAL A 213 20.01 -1.64 9.30
N THR A 214 18.95 -1.86 8.52
CA THR A 214 18.71 -3.13 7.82
C THR A 214 19.80 -3.42 6.79
N LEU A 215 20.20 -2.43 6.00
CA LEU A 215 21.24 -2.57 4.97
C LEU A 215 22.60 -2.90 5.60
N LEU A 216 22.97 -2.19 6.66
CA LEU A 216 24.22 -2.44 7.38
C LEU A 216 24.21 -3.81 8.08
N ALA A 217 23.08 -4.21 8.67
CA ALA A 217 22.93 -5.54 9.24
C ALA A 217 23.01 -6.64 8.16
N THR A 218 22.45 -6.39 6.96
CA THR A 218 22.57 -7.30 5.81
C THR A 218 24.03 -7.50 5.44
N PHE A 219 24.80 -6.42 5.34
CA PHE A 219 26.24 -6.48 5.09
C PHE A 219 27.01 -7.29 6.14
N ASP A 220 26.60 -7.25 7.41
CA ASP A 220 27.22 -8.04 8.47
C ASP A 220 26.74 -9.50 8.54
N LEU A 221 25.53 -9.79 8.06
CA LEU A 221 24.99 -11.15 8.00
C LEU A 221 25.63 -11.94 6.84
N VAL A 222 25.82 -11.32 5.68
CA VAL A 222 26.35 -12.05 4.51
C VAL A 222 27.79 -12.54 4.71
N LYS A 223 28.60 -11.84 5.51
CA LYS A 223 30.00 -12.19 5.80
C LYS A 223 30.17 -13.59 6.39
N GLU A 224 29.13 -14.12 7.03
CA GLU A 224 29.11 -15.44 7.67
C GLU A 224 28.83 -16.57 6.67
N CYS A 225 28.38 -16.22 5.46
CA CYS A 225 28.05 -17.17 4.41
C CYS A 225 29.24 -17.40 3.46
N SER A 226 29.25 -18.54 2.78
CA SER A 226 30.41 -18.99 1.99
C SER A 226 30.12 -19.08 0.48
N LEU A 227 28.88 -18.81 0.07
CA LEU A 227 28.45 -18.72 -1.33
C LEU A 227 27.50 -17.54 -1.50
N LEU A 228 27.71 -16.76 -2.56
CA LEU A 228 26.78 -15.72 -3.00
C LEU A 228 26.28 -16.07 -4.42
N VAL A 229 24.97 -16.19 -4.58
CA VAL A 229 24.29 -16.30 -5.88
C VAL A 229 23.47 -15.03 -6.10
N HIS A 230 23.63 -14.36 -7.23
CA HIS A 230 22.97 -13.06 -7.44
C HIS A 230 22.81 -12.69 -8.92
N GLY A 231 21.98 -11.67 -9.18
CA GLY A 231 21.99 -10.90 -10.43
C GLY A 231 22.97 -9.72 -10.36
N SER A 232 23.33 -9.16 -11.52
CA SER A 232 24.24 -8.01 -11.63
C SER A 232 23.70 -6.78 -10.90
N SER A 233 24.34 -6.30 -9.84
CA SER A 233 23.96 -5.02 -9.21
C SER A 233 25.13 -4.47 -8.40
N LYS A 234 25.19 -3.15 -8.22
CA LYS A 234 26.19 -2.54 -7.34
C LYS A 234 26.05 -2.98 -5.89
N PHE A 235 24.81 -3.27 -5.46
CA PHE A 235 24.56 -3.83 -4.14
C PHE A 235 25.19 -5.22 -4.00
N SER A 236 24.97 -6.13 -4.95
CA SER A 236 25.56 -7.48 -4.92
C SER A 236 27.08 -7.50 -5.09
N GLU A 237 27.65 -6.55 -5.84
CA GLU A 237 29.11 -6.33 -5.88
C GLU A 237 29.65 -5.97 -4.49
N MET A 238 28.97 -5.09 -3.76
CA MET A 238 29.34 -4.74 -2.38
C MET A 238 29.20 -5.94 -1.43
N LEU A 239 28.13 -6.73 -1.55
CA LEU A 239 27.96 -7.97 -0.78
C LEU A 239 29.14 -8.91 -1.00
N TRP A 240 29.48 -9.18 -2.26
CA TRP A 240 30.60 -10.04 -2.63
C TRP A 240 31.92 -9.55 -2.03
N PHE A 241 32.17 -8.26 -2.18
CA PHE A 241 33.39 -7.62 -1.67
C PHE A 241 33.55 -7.84 -0.16
N LEU A 242 32.50 -7.57 0.61
CA LEU A 242 32.50 -7.75 2.07
C LEU A 242 32.62 -9.22 2.47
N MET A 243 31.90 -10.12 1.78
CA MET A 243 32.01 -11.56 2.02
C MET A 243 33.41 -12.09 1.76
N LYS A 244 34.05 -11.65 0.67
CA LYS A 244 35.39 -12.12 0.30
C LYS A 244 36.47 -11.61 1.24
N GLY A 245 36.30 -10.41 1.79
CA GLY A 245 37.20 -9.83 2.78
C GLY A 245 37.25 -10.63 4.09
N GLU A 246 36.10 -11.11 4.57
CA GLU A 246 36.02 -11.90 5.80
C GLU A 246 36.27 -13.40 5.55
N ASN A 247 35.80 -13.91 4.41
CA ASN A 247 35.91 -15.31 4.04
C ASN A 247 36.61 -15.46 2.68
N ALA A 248 37.92 -15.66 2.72
CA ALA A 248 38.74 -15.86 1.52
C ALA A 248 38.29 -17.07 0.67
N LYS A 249 37.57 -18.04 1.25
CA LYS A 249 37.03 -19.21 0.55
C LYS A 249 35.64 -18.98 -0.05
N ALA A 250 35.02 -17.83 0.18
CA ALA A 250 33.73 -17.49 -0.40
C ALA A 250 33.76 -17.61 -1.93
N LYS A 251 32.64 -18.07 -2.50
CA LYS A 251 32.43 -18.22 -3.94
C LYS A 251 31.28 -17.34 -4.41
N GLN A 252 31.31 -16.91 -5.67
CA GLN A 252 30.28 -16.10 -6.31
C GLN A 252 29.74 -16.81 -7.55
N ARG A 253 28.43 -16.76 -7.77
CA ARG A 253 27.75 -17.25 -8.98
C ARG A 253 26.74 -16.20 -9.44
N ARG A 254 26.65 -16.00 -10.75
CA ARG A 254 25.75 -15.02 -11.36
C ARG A 254 24.69 -15.70 -12.21
N VAL A 255 23.43 -15.37 -11.97
CA VAL A 255 22.28 -15.89 -12.74
C VAL A 255 22.28 -15.37 -14.18
N ASP A 256 22.82 -14.17 -14.37
CA ASP A 256 22.88 -13.45 -15.64
C ASP A 256 24.26 -13.56 -16.33
N ALA A 257 25.09 -14.53 -15.93
CA ALA A 257 26.44 -14.69 -16.50
C ALA A 257 26.43 -15.03 -18.00
N ASN A 258 25.39 -15.74 -18.46
CA ASN A 258 25.30 -16.29 -19.83
C ASN A 258 24.20 -15.63 -20.68
N GLY A 259 23.64 -14.50 -20.25
CA GLY A 259 22.50 -13.87 -20.92
C GLY A 259 22.48 -12.35 -20.80
N PRO A 260 21.62 -11.67 -21.57
CA PRO A 260 21.44 -10.24 -21.44
C PRO A 260 20.87 -9.90 -20.06
N ILE A 261 21.48 -8.91 -19.42
CA ILE A 261 21.05 -8.36 -18.12
C ILE A 261 19.78 -7.52 -18.29
N HIS A 262 19.69 -6.81 -19.41
CA HIS A 262 18.60 -5.90 -19.74
C HIS A 262 17.67 -6.50 -20.78
N SER A 263 16.38 -6.20 -20.66
CA SER A 263 15.34 -6.46 -21.65
C SER A 263 14.89 -5.12 -22.24
N THR A 264 14.71 -5.06 -23.56
CA THR A 264 14.11 -3.88 -24.21
C THR A 264 12.60 -3.76 -23.94
N ASP A 265 11.99 -4.82 -23.40
CA ASP A 265 10.57 -4.87 -23.04
C ASP A 265 10.40 -5.37 -21.59
N HIS A 266 10.04 -4.46 -20.69
CA HIS A 266 9.82 -4.73 -19.26
C HIS A 266 8.51 -5.51 -19.02
N SER A 267 7.44 -5.16 -19.74
CA SER A 267 6.13 -5.79 -19.66
C SER A 267 6.20 -7.27 -20.02
N ALA A 268 7.01 -7.59 -21.03
CA ALA A 268 7.29 -8.97 -21.42
C ALA A 268 8.01 -9.75 -20.31
N SER A 269 8.83 -9.11 -19.48
CA SER A 269 9.61 -9.80 -18.44
C SER A 269 8.76 -10.21 -17.23
N GLU A 270 7.84 -9.35 -16.77
CA GLU A 270 6.90 -9.69 -15.69
C GLU A 270 5.87 -10.74 -16.16
N PHE A 271 5.35 -10.59 -17.37
CA PHE A 271 4.46 -11.57 -18.00
C PHE A 271 5.14 -12.92 -18.23
N GLU A 272 6.39 -12.94 -18.72
CA GLU A 272 7.16 -14.17 -18.92
C GLU A 272 7.42 -14.87 -17.58
N LEU A 273 7.73 -14.12 -16.52
CA LEU A 273 7.87 -14.67 -15.18
C LEU A 273 6.56 -15.34 -14.74
N LEU A 274 5.43 -14.63 -14.79
CA LEU A 274 4.12 -15.18 -14.42
C LEU A 274 3.79 -16.46 -15.21
N LYS A 275 4.04 -16.44 -16.52
CA LYS A 275 3.84 -17.60 -17.40
C LYS A 275 4.71 -18.79 -16.96
N ARG A 276 5.99 -18.57 -16.64
CA ARG A 276 6.89 -19.61 -16.14
C ARG A 276 6.44 -20.16 -14.79
N LEU A 277 6.06 -19.29 -13.86
CA LEU A 277 5.56 -19.72 -12.54
C LEU A 277 4.28 -20.56 -12.67
N ASN A 278 3.36 -20.17 -13.55
CA ASN A 278 2.16 -20.98 -13.82
C ASN A 278 2.51 -22.34 -14.44
N ALA A 279 3.44 -22.39 -15.39
CA ALA A 279 3.91 -23.66 -15.95
C ALA A 279 4.57 -24.56 -14.88
N MET A 280 5.30 -24.00 -13.92
CA MET A 280 5.85 -24.74 -12.79
C MET A 280 4.76 -25.32 -11.89
N ARG A 281 3.71 -24.53 -11.57
CA ARG A 281 2.54 -25.00 -10.80
C ARG A 281 1.82 -26.15 -11.50
N GLU A 282 1.63 -26.04 -12.82
CA GLU A 282 1.04 -27.10 -13.64
C GLU A 282 1.91 -28.37 -13.65
N GLY A 283 3.23 -28.23 -13.74
CA GLY A 283 4.17 -29.36 -13.71
C GLY A 283 4.21 -30.10 -12.36
N GLN A 284 4.13 -29.37 -11.24
CA GLN A 284 4.03 -29.96 -9.91
C GLN A 284 2.72 -30.76 -9.71
N ASN A 285 1.62 -30.27 -10.29
CA ASN A 285 0.34 -30.99 -10.29
C ASN A 285 0.39 -32.29 -11.11
N GLY A 286 1.29 -32.39 -12.11
CA GLY A 286 1.46 -33.58 -12.94
C GLY A 286 2.23 -34.74 -12.29
N THR A 287 3.01 -34.49 -11.23
CA THR A 287 3.82 -35.52 -10.55
C THR A 287 3.20 -36.04 -9.24
N SER A 288 2.18 -35.37 -8.72
CA SER A 288 1.30 -35.87 -7.66
C SER A 288 -0.01 -36.40 -8.27
N SER A 289 0.05 -37.54 -8.98
CA SER A 289 -1.16 -38.27 -9.34
C SER A 289 -1.71 -39.07 -8.15
N LEU A 290 -2.05 -38.38 -7.06
CA LEU A 290 -3.23 -38.73 -6.31
C LEU A 290 -4.38 -38.11 -7.08
N GLN A 291 -5.15 -38.94 -7.79
CA GLN A 291 -6.24 -38.52 -8.66
C GLN A 291 -7.20 -37.58 -7.92
N VAL A 292 -7.07 -36.28 -8.15
CA VAL A 292 -8.17 -35.34 -7.96
C VAL A 292 -9.05 -35.51 -9.19
N THR A 293 -10.03 -36.40 -9.08
CA THR A 293 -11.18 -36.44 -9.95
C THR A 293 -11.75 -35.02 -10.07
N ARG A 294 -11.93 -34.54 -11.31
CA ARG A 294 -12.75 -33.35 -11.58
C ARG A 294 -14.05 -33.49 -10.79
N PRO A 295 -14.44 -32.50 -9.97
CA PRO A 295 -15.74 -32.54 -9.34
C PRO A 295 -16.78 -32.53 -10.45
N ASP A 296 -17.55 -33.60 -10.47
CA ASP A 296 -18.81 -33.68 -11.16
C ASP A 296 -19.63 -32.43 -10.79
N ARG A 297 -20.32 -31.84 -11.77
CA ARG A 297 -21.23 -30.69 -11.57
C ARG A 297 -22.50 -31.08 -10.79
N SER A 298 -22.38 -32.02 -9.86
CA SER A 298 -23.43 -32.43 -8.93
C SER A 298 -23.14 -31.87 -7.54
N GLY A 299 -23.59 -30.64 -7.31
CA GLY A 299 -24.32 -30.26 -6.08
C GLY A 299 -23.71 -30.55 -4.70
N ASN A 300 -22.38 -30.53 -4.52
CA ASN A 300 -21.85 -30.34 -3.17
C ASN A 300 -21.99 -28.87 -2.81
N ALA A 301 -23.03 -28.55 -2.05
CA ALA A 301 -23.29 -27.22 -1.53
C ALA A 301 -22.02 -26.69 -0.88
N ALA A 302 -21.48 -25.59 -1.43
CA ALA A 302 -20.53 -24.77 -0.70
C ALA A 302 -21.12 -24.50 0.70
N SER A 303 -20.27 -24.48 1.72
CA SER A 303 -20.68 -24.11 3.08
C SER A 303 -21.48 -22.81 3.00
N SER A 304 -22.81 -22.91 3.16
CA SER A 304 -23.76 -21.80 3.08
C SER A 304 -23.62 -20.80 4.22
N ASP A 305 -22.70 -21.10 5.15
CA ASP A 305 -22.65 -20.52 6.47
C ASP A 305 -21.36 -19.72 6.59
N GLY A 306 -21.39 -18.50 6.05
CA GLY A 306 -20.34 -17.52 6.24
C GLY A 306 -20.92 -16.13 6.44
N LEU A 307 -20.08 -15.21 6.90
CA LEU A 307 -20.45 -13.85 7.27
C LEU A 307 -19.49 -12.85 6.60
N ILE A 308 -20.05 -11.86 5.94
CA ILE A 308 -19.33 -10.71 5.39
C ILE A 308 -19.66 -9.53 6.29
N ILE A 309 -18.66 -8.93 6.92
CA ILE A 309 -18.80 -7.74 7.76
C ILE A 309 -18.26 -6.57 6.96
N VAL A 310 -19.13 -5.65 6.57
CA VAL A 310 -18.76 -4.46 5.82
C VAL A 310 -18.64 -3.32 6.81
N ASN A 311 -17.40 -2.93 7.13
CA ASN A 311 -17.15 -1.80 8.01
C ASN A 311 -17.05 -0.53 7.17
N ILE A 312 -18.20 0.12 7.03
CA ILE A 312 -18.34 1.33 6.24
C ILE A 312 -17.94 2.50 7.14
N LEU A 313 -16.63 2.76 7.16
CA LEU A 313 -15.98 3.79 7.96
C LEU A 313 -15.77 5.10 7.18
N GLY A 314 -16.36 5.23 5.98
CA GLY A 314 -15.87 6.12 4.93
C GLY A 314 -16.86 7.13 4.35
N LEU A 315 -16.37 7.82 3.33
CA LEU A 315 -17.09 8.79 2.53
C LEU A 315 -18.06 8.07 1.56
N LEU A 316 -19.36 8.09 1.85
CA LEU A 316 -20.55 7.71 1.05
C LEU A 316 -20.40 7.00 -0.32
N ALA A 317 -19.55 7.44 -1.24
CA ALA A 317 -19.29 6.70 -2.47
C ALA A 317 -18.66 5.35 -2.19
N ASN A 318 -17.63 5.32 -1.33
CA ASN A 318 -16.97 4.08 -0.95
C ASN A 318 -17.98 3.10 -0.34
N ASP A 319 -18.88 3.60 0.49
CA ASP A 319 -19.96 2.83 1.14
C ASP A 319 -20.85 2.09 0.13
N LEU A 320 -21.20 2.74 -0.98
CA LEU A 320 -21.98 2.11 -2.05
C LEU A 320 -21.19 1.07 -2.83
N PHE A 321 -19.90 1.33 -3.09
CA PHE A 321 -19.02 0.37 -3.74
C PHE A 321 -18.85 -0.87 -2.86
N GLU A 322 -18.65 -0.67 -1.58
CA GLU A 322 -18.53 -1.72 -0.57
C GLU A 322 -19.83 -2.50 -0.43
N ALA A 323 -20.97 -1.81 -0.46
CA ALA A 323 -22.28 -2.44 -0.50
C ALA A 323 -22.49 -3.28 -1.77
N ALA A 324 -22.19 -2.72 -2.95
CA ALA A 324 -22.30 -3.42 -4.23
C ALA A 324 -21.41 -4.67 -4.25
N PHE A 325 -20.19 -4.53 -3.76
CA PHE A 325 -19.24 -5.62 -3.64
C PHE A 325 -19.75 -6.70 -2.67
N ALA A 326 -20.19 -6.31 -1.48
CA ALA A 326 -20.70 -7.26 -0.48
C ALA A 326 -21.97 -7.96 -0.95
N ALA A 327 -22.87 -7.27 -1.64
CA ALA A 327 -24.06 -7.86 -2.27
C ALA A 327 -23.68 -8.91 -3.33
N ARG A 328 -22.66 -8.63 -4.14
CA ARG A 328 -22.15 -9.60 -5.12
C ARG A 328 -21.48 -10.79 -4.45
N MET A 329 -20.66 -10.55 -3.43
CA MET A 329 -20.04 -11.62 -2.64
C MET A 329 -21.11 -12.49 -1.98
N LYS A 330 -22.19 -11.91 -1.47
CA LYS A 330 -23.37 -12.64 -0.98
C LYS A 330 -24.01 -13.50 -2.05
N GLU A 331 -24.24 -12.97 -3.24
CA GLU A 331 -24.81 -13.73 -4.35
C GLU A 331 -23.90 -14.92 -4.75
N GLN A 332 -22.59 -14.68 -4.80
CA GLN A 332 -21.63 -15.69 -5.23
C GLN A 332 -21.33 -16.76 -4.16
N LEU A 333 -21.29 -16.37 -2.89
CA LEU A 333 -20.93 -17.25 -1.77
C LEU A 333 -22.15 -17.83 -1.04
N GLY A 334 -23.32 -17.19 -1.16
CA GLY A 334 -24.49 -17.49 -0.33
C GLY A 334 -24.37 -17.01 1.13
N TRP A 335 -23.35 -16.20 1.45
CA TRP A 335 -23.03 -15.77 2.81
C TRP A 335 -23.95 -14.66 3.32
N ASN A 336 -24.11 -14.58 4.64
CA ASN A 336 -24.76 -13.44 5.28
C ASN A 336 -23.86 -12.21 5.16
N VAL A 337 -24.45 -11.03 5.03
CA VAL A 337 -23.71 -9.76 5.03
C VAL A 337 -24.21 -8.97 6.22
N VAL A 338 -23.34 -8.32 6.98
CA VAL A 338 -23.69 -7.35 8.02
C VAL A 338 -22.99 -6.04 7.68
N TYR A 339 -23.78 -4.99 7.57
CA TYR A 339 -23.33 -3.65 7.27
C TYR A 339 -23.16 -2.89 8.58
N ARG A 340 -21.92 -2.62 8.97
CA ARG A 340 -21.56 -1.78 10.13
C ARG A 340 -21.34 -0.38 9.60
N THR A 341 -22.39 0.42 9.54
CA THR A 341 -22.38 1.68 8.80
C THR A 341 -23.21 2.73 9.48
N MET A 342 -22.75 3.96 9.31
CA MET A 342 -23.50 5.17 9.52
C MET A 342 -24.16 5.65 8.21
N TRP A 343 -24.99 4.87 7.52
CA TRP A 343 -25.68 5.40 6.32
C TRP A 343 -26.43 6.72 6.63
N ASN A 344 -26.97 6.84 7.84
CA ASN A 344 -27.55 8.09 8.31
C ASN A 344 -26.52 9.12 8.85
N SER A 345 -25.21 8.90 8.96
CA SER A 345 -24.30 10.06 9.23
C SER A 345 -24.19 10.97 7.99
N ALA A 346 -24.26 10.40 6.78
CA ALA A 346 -24.36 11.17 5.55
C ALA A 346 -25.76 11.78 5.35
N TRP A 347 -26.81 11.08 5.81
CA TRP A 347 -28.21 11.53 5.73
C TRP A 347 -29.04 11.21 7.01
N PRO A 348 -28.89 11.97 8.12
CA PRO A 348 -29.46 11.64 9.45
C PRO A 348 -30.95 11.96 9.61
N THR A 349 -31.82 11.42 8.75
CA THR A 349 -33.25 11.77 8.80
C THR A 349 -34.18 10.63 8.44
N GLU A 350 -35.36 10.55 9.07
CA GLU A 350 -36.50 9.72 8.63
C GLU A 350 -36.84 9.94 7.13
N LYS A 351 -36.50 11.13 6.62
CA LYS A 351 -36.64 11.48 5.21
C LYS A 351 -35.74 10.64 4.30
N THR A 352 -34.56 10.22 4.75
CA THR A 352 -33.65 9.34 4.00
C THR A 352 -34.33 8.02 3.69
N ASP A 353 -35.01 7.45 4.68
CA ASP A 353 -35.73 6.19 4.57
C ASP A 353 -36.94 6.32 3.64
N GLU A 354 -37.68 7.43 3.73
CA GLU A 354 -38.77 7.73 2.78
C GLU A 354 -38.23 7.84 1.34
N CYS A 355 -37.06 8.46 1.17
CA CYS A 355 -36.49 8.77 -0.12
C CYS A 355 -35.74 7.61 -0.76
N PHE A 356 -35.11 6.74 0.03
CA PHE A 356 -34.29 5.61 -0.45
C PHE A 356 -34.75 4.29 0.18
N PRO A 357 -36.04 3.90 0.02
CA PRO A 357 -36.62 2.78 0.77
C PRO A 357 -36.03 1.42 0.41
N ASN A 358 -35.40 1.30 -0.75
CA ASN A 358 -34.77 0.06 -1.19
C ASN A 358 -33.41 -0.16 -0.52
N VAL A 359 -32.73 0.91 -0.08
CA VAL A 359 -31.52 0.76 0.73
C VAL A 359 -31.88 0.12 2.06
N GLN A 360 -32.93 0.59 2.71
CA GLN A 360 -33.27 0.18 4.07
C GLN A 360 -34.04 -1.16 4.14
N ARG A 361 -34.90 -1.46 3.16
CA ARG A 361 -35.69 -2.70 3.16
C ARG A 361 -34.81 -3.96 3.11
N ASP A 362 -33.70 -3.92 2.38
CA ASP A 362 -32.70 -5.00 2.36
C ASP A 362 -31.88 -5.10 3.67
N TRP A 363 -31.99 -4.10 4.55
CA TRP A 363 -31.23 -3.97 5.80
C TRP A 363 -32.07 -4.33 7.03
N ILE A 364 -33.36 -3.95 7.07
CA ILE A 364 -34.23 -4.05 8.27
C ILE A 364 -34.85 -5.44 8.49
N ASP A 365 -35.00 -6.27 7.47
CA ASP A 365 -35.69 -7.58 7.58
C ASP A 365 -34.93 -8.66 8.42
N ARG A 366 -34.01 -8.28 9.33
CA ARG A 366 -33.01 -9.22 9.88
C ARG A 366 -33.25 -9.75 11.28
N TYR A 367 -33.92 -9.07 12.19
CA TYR A 367 -33.87 -9.52 13.59
C TYR A 367 -35.16 -10.21 14.04
N ASP A 368 -35.40 -11.41 13.49
CA ASP A 368 -36.23 -12.43 14.16
C ASP A 368 -35.33 -13.25 15.12
N GLU A 369 -35.86 -13.81 16.21
CA GLU A 369 -35.08 -14.69 17.11
C GLU A 369 -34.52 -15.93 16.39
N ASN A 370 -35.06 -16.23 15.19
CA ASN A 370 -34.57 -17.27 14.28
C ASN A 370 -33.51 -16.79 13.28
N ASP A 371 -32.96 -15.58 13.43
CA ASP A 371 -31.99 -14.97 12.52
C ASP A 371 -30.79 -15.91 12.28
N PRO A 372 -30.54 -16.32 11.02
CA PRO A 372 -29.34 -17.06 10.62
C PRO A 372 -28.04 -16.44 11.12
N LEU A 373 -27.96 -15.11 11.25
CA LEU A 373 -26.80 -14.41 11.79
C LEU A 373 -26.58 -14.75 13.27
N ARG A 374 -27.63 -14.75 14.09
CA ARG A 374 -27.53 -15.08 15.52
C ARG A 374 -27.03 -16.51 15.69
N ARG A 375 -27.56 -17.46 14.90
CA ARG A 375 -27.09 -18.85 14.88
C ARG A 375 -25.62 -18.96 14.47
N PHE A 376 -25.24 -18.25 13.40
CA PHE A 376 -23.86 -18.22 12.93
C PHE A 376 -22.90 -17.71 14.01
N LEU A 377 -23.26 -16.61 14.68
CA LEU A 377 -22.45 -16.04 15.75
C LEU A 377 -22.37 -16.99 16.95
N VAL A 378 -23.45 -17.69 17.32
CA VAL A 378 -23.41 -18.69 18.40
C VAL A 378 -22.40 -19.80 18.07
N GLU A 379 -22.45 -20.34 16.85
CA GLU A 379 -21.55 -21.40 16.39
C GLU A 379 -20.08 -20.95 16.33
N HIS A 380 -19.83 -19.67 16.07
CA HIS A 380 -18.48 -19.11 15.85
C HIS A 380 -17.95 -18.25 17.01
N SER A 381 -18.71 -18.11 18.09
CA SER A 381 -18.31 -17.36 19.29
C SER A 381 -17.40 -18.15 20.25
N GLY A 382 -17.13 -19.42 19.98
CA GLY A 382 -16.23 -20.24 20.80
C GLY A 382 -16.77 -20.62 22.18
N GLY A 383 -18.10 -20.60 22.38
CA GLY A 383 -18.73 -20.96 23.66
C GLY A 383 -18.77 -19.84 24.69
N ARG A 384 -18.75 -18.57 24.24
CA ARG A 384 -19.00 -17.38 25.08
C ARG A 384 -20.33 -17.53 25.85
N ILE A 385 -20.37 -17.02 27.08
CA ILE A 385 -21.56 -17.03 27.95
C ILE A 385 -22.58 -16.04 27.39
N ASN A 386 -23.88 -16.19 27.69
CA ASN A 386 -24.96 -15.38 27.08
C ASN A 386 -24.73 -13.86 27.10
N GLU A 387 -24.17 -13.29 28.18
CA GLU A 387 -23.91 -11.84 28.28
C GLU A 387 -22.81 -11.38 27.31
N ASP A 388 -21.74 -12.15 27.12
CA ASP A 388 -20.67 -11.86 26.15
C ASP A 388 -21.13 -12.03 24.70
N PHE A 389 -22.17 -12.85 24.50
CA PHE A 389 -22.76 -13.08 23.19
C PHE A 389 -23.62 -11.90 22.76
N ASP A 390 -24.49 -11.39 23.64
CA ASP A 390 -25.35 -10.25 23.31
C ASP A 390 -24.50 -8.99 23.05
N GLU A 391 -23.41 -8.76 23.80
CA GLU A 391 -22.47 -7.67 23.50
C GLU A 391 -21.77 -7.86 22.13
N LEU A 392 -21.37 -9.07 21.78
CA LEU A 392 -20.77 -9.36 20.47
C LEU A 392 -21.80 -9.15 19.34
N PHE A 393 -23.02 -9.64 19.53
CA PHE A 393 -24.11 -9.47 18.58
C PHE A 393 -24.41 -7.99 18.36
N ASP A 394 -24.60 -7.24 19.45
CA ASP A 394 -24.80 -5.80 19.43
C ASP A 394 -23.62 -5.10 18.77
N SER A 395 -22.38 -5.51 19.02
CA SER A 395 -21.18 -4.89 18.45
C SER A 395 -21.00 -5.16 16.96
N VAL A 396 -21.32 -6.37 16.51
CA VAL A 396 -21.26 -6.78 15.09
C VAL A 396 -22.40 -6.13 14.31
N THR A 397 -23.57 -5.99 14.92
CA THR A 397 -24.74 -5.34 14.31
C THR A 397 -24.81 -3.83 14.58
N PHE A 398 -23.85 -3.31 15.36
CA PHE A 398 -23.86 -1.94 15.87
C PHE A 398 -24.01 -0.92 14.75
N ASN A 399 -24.92 0.02 15.00
CA ASN A 399 -25.21 1.14 14.15
C ASN A 399 -25.37 2.38 15.03
N ASP A 400 -24.47 3.37 14.88
CA ASP A 400 -24.40 4.61 15.69
C ASP A 400 -25.69 5.45 15.67
N LEU A 401 -26.65 5.12 14.81
CA LEU A 401 -27.83 5.94 14.51
C LEU A 401 -29.09 5.50 15.27
N GLU A 402 -29.06 4.32 15.92
CA GLU A 402 -30.13 3.84 16.78
C GLU A 402 -29.61 3.41 18.18
N PRO A 403 -28.93 4.29 18.94
CA PRO A 403 -28.37 3.93 20.24
C PRO A 403 -29.46 3.46 21.24
N ASP A 404 -30.71 3.90 21.07
CA ASP A 404 -31.77 3.68 22.06
C ASP A 404 -32.70 2.48 21.77
N LYS A 405 -32.67 1.89 20.57
CA LYS A 405 -33.66 0.85 20.21
C LYS A 405 -33.26 -0.57 20.57
N TYR A 406 -31.97 -0.92 20.44
CA TYR A 406 -31.52 -2.31 20.63
C TYR A 406 -30.10 -2.47 21.17
N ASN A 407 -29.30 -1.40 21.29
CA ASN A 407 -27.88 -1.53 21.61
C ASN A 407 -27.60 -1.29 23.10
N THR A 408 -27.05 -2.29 23.78
CA THR A 408 -26.46 -2.11 25.13
C THR A 408 -25.09 -1.42 25.09
N VAL A 409 -24.49 -1.33 23.90
CA VAL A 409 -23.21 -0.67 23.63
C VAL A 409 -23.46 0.79 23.25
N THR A 410 -22.95 1.72 24.06
CA THR A 410 -23.22 3.17 23.91
C THR A 410 -22.18 3.92 23.06
N ASP A 411 -21.20 3.22 22.48
CA ASP A 411 -20.05 3.86 21.83
C ASP A 411 -19.53 3.04 20.63
N SER A 412 -19.42 3.68 19.47
CA SER A 412 -18.81 3.15 18.23
C SER A 412 -17.42 2.57 18.46
N ASP A 413 -16.60 3.22 19.29
CA ASP A 413 -15.25 2.76 19.58
C ASP A 413 -15.27 1.42 20.32
N ARG A 414 -16.23 1.24 21.24
CA ARG A 414 -16.43 -0.03 21.95
C ARG A 414 -16.90 -1.12 21.01
N ALA A 415 -17.91 -0.86 20.18
CA ALA A 415 -18.42 -1.84 19.22
C ALA A 415 -17.34 -2.28 18.21
N ASN A 416 -16.54 -1.33 17.73
CA ASN A 416 -15.40 -1.59 16.85
C ASN A 416 -14.33 -2.42 17.55
N LYS A 417 -13.99 -2.09 18.80
CA LYS A 417 -13.03 -2.86 19.59
C LYS A 417 -13.48 -4.32 19.78
N VAL A 418 -14.72 -4.54 20.21
CA VAL A 418 -15.27 -5.89 20.44
C VAL A 418 -15.27 -6.70 19.15
N THR A 419 -15.70 -6.10 18.04
CA THR A 419 -15.73 -6.76 16.73
C THR A 419 -14.32 -7.14 16.26
N LEU A 420 -13.36 -6.24 16.38
CA LEU A 420 -11.96 -6.49 16.00
C LEU A 420 -11.30 -7.56 16.88
N GLU A 421 -11.58 -7.58 18.18
CA GLU A 421 -11.10 -8.61 19.11
C GLU A 421 -11.65 -9.98 18.73
N TRP A 422 -12.95 -10.09 18.45
CA TRP A 422 -13.56 -11.34 17.99
C TRP A 422 -13.00 -11.82 16.65
N ILE A 423 -12.85 -10.92 15.67
CA ILE A 423 -12.26 -11.25 14.36
C ILE A 423 -10.83 -11.76 14.52
N LYS A 424 -10.06 -11.18 15.44
CA LYS A 424 -8.72 -11.65 15.78
C LYS A 424 -8.73 -13.04 16.42
N GLU A 425 -9.69 -13.34 17.30
CA GLU A 425 -9.84 -14.65 17.94
C GLU A 425 -10.18 -15.77 16.93
N LEU A 426 -10.87 -15.44 15.83
CA LEU A 426 -11.19 -16.39 14.77
C LEU A 426 -9.94 -16.92 14.02
N GLY A 427 -8.82 -16.20 14.07
CA GLY A 427 -7.57 -16.59 13.41
C GLY A 427 -7.76 -16.86 11.91
N GLU A 428 -7.39 -18.06 11.45
CA GLU A 428 -7.55 -18.47 10.03
C GLU A 428 -9.01 -18.56 9.57
N LYS A 429 -9.99 -18.48 10.48
CA LYS A 429 -11.41 -18.43 10.11
C LYS A 429 -11.89 -17.03 9.73
N ALA A 430 -11.07 -16.01 9.93
CA ALA A 430 -11.38 -14.66 9.49
C ALA A 430 -10.35 -14.15 8.49
N LYS A 431 -10.81 -13.33 7.55
CA LYS A 431 -9.96 -12.60 6.60
C LYS A 431 -10.38 -11.14 6.60
N VAL A 432 -9.43 -10.23 6.80
CA VAL A 432 -9.66 -8.79 6.76
C VAL A 432 -9.08 -8.25 5.47
N ILE A 433 -9.88 -7.50 4.71
CA ILE A 433 -9.47 -6.80 3.50
C ILE A 433 -9.41 -5.30 3.82
N LYS A 434 -8.24 -4.68 3.70
CA LYS A 434 -7.97 -3.29 4.11
C LYS A 434 -7.72 -2.33 2.95
N HIS A 435 -8.02 -1.04 3.19
CA HIS A 435 -7.86 0.13 2.30
C HIS A 435 -6.57 0.22 1.46
N LEU A 436 -5.44 -0.24 1.98
CA LEU A 436 -4.11 0.11 1.44
C LEU A 436 -3.36 -1.04 0.79
N GLU A 437 -3.93 -2.24 0.71
CA GLU A 437 -3.20 -3.39 0.19
C GLU A 437 -3.43 -3.66 -1.30
N TYR A 438 -4.49 -3.14 -1.92
CA TYR A 438 -4.83 -3.44 -3.32
C TYR A 438 -5.73 -2.37 -3.96
N PRO A 439 -5.48 -1.91 -5.20
CA PRO A 439 -6.59 -1.79 -6.14
C PRO A 439 -7.08 -3.23 -6.35
N LEU A 440 -8.23 -3.60 -5.77
CA LEU A 440 -8.85 -4.88 -6.09
C LEU A 440 -9.16 -4.86 -7.58
N GLN A 441 -8.37 -5.62 -8.34
CA GLN A 441 -8.62 -5.91 -9.75
C GLN A 441 -9.50 -7.15 -9.82
N GLU A 442 -10.24 -7.29 -10.92
CA GLU A 442 -11.19 -8.38 -11.15
C GLU A 442 -10.61 -9.77 -10.79
N PHE A 443 -9.39 -10.06 -11.26
CA PHE A 443 -8.74 -11.34 -11.00
C PHE A 443 -8.43 -11.61 -9.52
N HIS A 444 -8.20 -10.56 -8.70
CA HIS A 444 -8.00 -10.72 -7.26
C HIS A 444 -9.30 -11.10 -6.56
N VAL A 445 -10.42 -10.56 -7.03
CA VAL A 445 -11.74 -10.87 -6.48
C VAL A 445 -12.18 -12.26 -6.90
N ASP A 446 -11.99 -12.63 -8.17
CA ASP A 446 -12.28 -13.99 -8.62
C ASP A 446 -11.47 -15.02 -7.84
N ARG A 447 -10.17 -14.77 -7.66
CA ARG A 447 -9.31 -15.63 -6.83
C ARG A 447 -9.79 -15.69 -5.37
N LEU A 448 -10.19 -14.56 -4.79
CA LEU A 448 -10.76 -14.53 -3.45
C LEU A 448 -12.04 -15.36 -3.38
N VAL A 449 -12.94 -15.23 -4.36
CA VAL A 449 -14.19 -15.98 -4.43
C VAL A 449 -13.91 -17.48 -4.58
N GLU A 450 -12.97 -17.87 -5.44
CA GLU A 450 -12.55 -19.26 -5.59
C GLU A 450 -11.93 -19.82 -4.29
N GLU A 451 -11.08 -19.03 -3.63
CA GLU A 451 -10.51 -19.35 -2.33
C GLU A 451 -11.61 -19.56 -1.28
N LEU A 452 -12.61 -18.67 -1.22
CA LEU A 452 -13.71 -18.75 -0.26
C LEU A 452 -14.71 -19.87 -0.59
N LYS A 453 -14.92 -20.20 -1.87
CA LYS A 453 -15.75 -21.34 -2.31
C LYS A 453 -15.07 -22.70 -2.10
N SER A 454 -13.76 -22.73 -1.96
CA SER A 454 -13.03 -23.97 -1.76
C SER A 454 -13.53 -24.71 -0.51
N PRO A 455 -13.81 -26.02 -0.58
CA PRO A 455 -14.19 -26.80 0.60
C PRO A 455 -13.08 -26.86 1.66
N HIS A 456 -11.84 -26.53 1.27
CA HIS A 456 -10.69 -26.43 2.17
C HIS A 456 -10.52 -25.05 2.80
N SER A 457 -11.32 -24.06 2.38
CA SER A 457 -11.29 -22.73 2.99
C SER A 457 -11.69 -22.84 4.45
N LYS A 458 -10.84 -22.30 5.33
CA LYS A 458 -11.17 -22.14 6.75
C LYS A 458 -11.91 -20.83 7.01
N VAL A 459 -11.84 -19.88 6.07
CA VAL A 459 -12.45 -18.56 6.22
C VAL A 459 -13.97 -18.69 6.25
N ARG A 460 -14.57 -18.16 7.31
CA ARG A 460 -16.02 -18.07 7.53
C ARG A 460 -16.46 -16.64 7.82
N VAL A 461 -15.53 -15.76 8.15
CA VAL A 461 -15.79 -14.32 8.34
C VAL A 461 -14.89 -13.52 7.41
N LEU A 462 -15.49 -12.69 6.56
CA LEU A 462 -14.81 -11.75 5.69
C LEU A 462 -15.10 -10.33 6.18
N GLN A 463 -14.12 -9.66 6.76
CA GLN A 463 -14.25 -8.25 7.14
C GLN A 463 -13.71 -7.37 6.03
N LEU A 464 -14.52 -6.44 5.57
CA LEU A 464 -14.15 -5.41 4.62
C LEU A 464 -13.94 -4.10 5.40
N GLU A 465 -12.71 -3.60 5.41
CA GLU A 465 -12.35 -2.29 5.98
C GLU A 465 -12.06 -1.33 4.83
N ALA A 466 -12.95 -0.33 4.66
CA ALA A 466 -12.82 0.81 3.76
C ALA A 466 -11.90 0.59 2.56
N PHE A 467 -12.35 0.17 1.37
CA PHE A 467 -11.42 -0.24 0.30
C PHE A 467 -11.68 0.45 -1.05
N PHE A 468 -10.60 0.74 -1.77
CA PHE A 468 -10.69 1.37 -3.09
C PHE A 468 -11.11 0.36 -4.14
N ILE A 469 -12.14 0.72 -4.89
CA ILE A 469 -12.66 -0.10 -5.97
C ILE A 469 -12.65 0.68 -7.29
N HIS A 470 -11.94 0.15 -8.28
CA HIS A 470 -11.94 0.69 -9.64
C HIS A 470 -13.32 0.55 -10.32
N TYR A 471 -13.86 1.61 -10.92
CA TYR A 471 -15.23 1.60 -11.47
C TYR A 471 -15.43 0.55 -12.57
N ASP A 472 -14.45 0.38 -13.47
CA ASP A 472 -14.67 -0.38 -14.70
C ASP A 472 -15.03 -1.85 -14.48
N TRP A 473 -14.42 -2.52 -13.50
CA TRP A 473 -14.79 -3.89 -13.17
C TRP A 473 -16.09 -3.95 -12.35
N MET A 474 -16.34 -2.95 -11.50
CA MET A 474 -17.60 -2.86 -10.78
C MET A 474 -18.77 -2.43 -11.64
N ARG A 475 -18.54 -1.87 -12.84
CA ARG A 475 -19.60 -1.28 -13.65
C ARG A 475 -20.75 -2.27 -13.90
N GLU A 476 -20.43 -3.53 -14.13
CA GLU A 476 -21.44 -4.59 -14.29
C GLU A 476 -22.18 -4.86 -12.98
N TRP A 477 -21.48 -4.82 -11.85
CA TRP A 477 -22.03 -5.10 -10.50
C TRP A 477 -22.84 -3.92 -9.97
N MET A 478 -22.47 -2.71 -10.39
CA MET A 478 -23.14 -1.44 -10.18
C MET A 478 -24.19 -1.17 -11.25
N GLY A 479 -24.44 -2.12 -12.13
CA GLY A 479 -25.29 -1.97 -13.28
C GLY A 479 -26.74 -1.59 -12.93
N PRO A 480 -27.59 -1.42 -13.96
CA PRO A 480 -28.96 -0.92 -13.81
C PRO A 480 -29.81 -1.64 -12.76
N ALA A 481 -29.48 -2.89 -12.45
CA ALA A 481 -30.20 -3.74 -11.51
C ALA A 481 -29.94 -3.43 -10.03
N HIS A 482 -28.80 -2.84 -9.66
CA HIS A 482 -28.38 -2.73 -8.25
C HIS A 482 -28.34 -1.28 -7.76
N ILE A 483 -27.43 -0.45 -8.28
CA ILE A 483 -27.28 0.93 -7.77
C ILE A 483 -28.49 1.80 -8.08
N PRO A 484 -29.02 1.82 -9.31
CA PRO A 484 -30.25 2.56 -9.60
C PRO A 484 -31.45 2.01 -8.85
N HIS A 485 -31.44 0.71 -8.50
CA HIS A 485 -32.46 0.12 -7.65
C HIS A 485 -32.36 0.63 -6.20
N TRP A 486 -31.18 0.58 -5.59
CA TRP A 486 -30.91 1.08 -4.25
C TRP A 486 -31.20 2.58 -4.15
N LEU A 487 -30.71 3.34 -5.11
CA LEU A 487 -30.84 4.79 -5.17
C LEU A 487 -32.11 5.25 -5.88
N LYS A 488 -33.07 4.33 -6.12
CA LYS A 488 -34.37 4.67 -6.68
C LYS A 488 -35.09 5.58 -5.71
N ILE A 489 -35.08 6.88 -6.01
CA ILE A 489 -35.73 7.86 -5.16
C ILE A 489 -37.23 7.63 -5.20
N ASN A 490 -37.79 7.13 -4.11
CA ASN A 490 -39.22 6.97 -3.99
C ASN A 490 -39.86 8.36 -3.86
N GLN A 491 -40.97 8.57 -4.57
CA GLN A 491 -41.70 9.84 -4.52
C GLN A 491 -40.80 11.04 -4.82
N ILE A 492 -40.13 11.03 -5.98
CA ILE A 492 -39.29 12.12 -6.51
C ILE A 492 -39.76 13.54 -6.14
N ARG A 493 -41.07 13.83 -6.18
CA ARG A 493 -41.62 15.16 -5.85
C ARG A 493 -41.57 15.53 -4.36
N LYS A 494 -41.59 14.56 -3.44
CA LYS A 494 -41.48 14.81 -2.00
C LYS A 494 -40.03 14.98 -1.55
N CYS A 495 -39.14 14.17 -2.12
CA CYS A 495 -37.73 14.12 -1.77
C CYS A 495 -36.90 15.20 -2.46
N CYS A 496 -37.18 15.42 -3.74
CA CYS A 496 -36.47 16.37 -4.60
C CYS A 496 -37.39 17.55 -4.92
N ARG A 497 -37.36 18.53 -4.02
CA ARG A 497 -38.22 19.73 -4.08
C ARG A 497 -37.63 20.79 -4.99
N THR A 498 -36.30 20.85 -5.11
CA THR A 498 -35.65 21.78 -6.03
C THR A 498 -35.91 21.33 -7.48
N PRO A 499 -36.31 22.25 -8.39
CA PRO A 499 -36.48 21.94 -9.80
C PRO A 499 -35.21 21.33 -10.41
N SER A 500 -35.40 20.39 -11.34
CA SER A 500 -34.28 19.79 -12.05
C SER A 500 -33.53 20.85 -12.90
N PRO A 501 -32.19 20.79 -12.97
CA PRO A 501 -31.42 21.58 -13.92
C PRO A 501 -31.92 21.38 -15.35
N LYS A 502 -31.83 22.41 -16.21
CA LYS A 502 -32.11 22.24 -17.64
C LYS A 502 -31.01 21.39 -18.28
N ARG A 503 -31.28 20.89 -19.48
CA ARG A 503 -30.36 20.02 -20.24
C ARG A 503 -28.96 20.64 -20.42
N ASN A 504 -28.87 21.96 -20.57
CA ASN A 504 -27.64 22.71 -20.77
C ASN A 504 -27.18 23.48 -19.51
N THR A 505 -27.79 23.24 -18.36
CA THR A 505 -27.35 23.86 -17.10
C THR A 505 -26.07 23.20 -16.64
N ILE A 506 -25.04 24.02 -16.38
CA ILE A 506 -23.76 23.60 -15.82
C ILE A 506 -23.88 23.60 -14.31
N VAL A 507 -23.74 22.44 -13.68
CA VAL A 507 -23.88 22.29 -12.23
C VAL A 507 -22.52 22.10 -11.60
N ILE A 508 -22.07 23.11 -10.86
CA ILE A 508 -20.84 23.09 -10.07
C ILE A 508 -21.19 22.69 -8.65
N HIS A 509 -20.53 21.66 -8.10
CA HIS A 509 -20.74 21.27 -6.71
C HIS A 509 -19.54 21.66 -5.84
N ILE A 510 -19.76 22.55 -4.88
CA ILE A 510 -18.75 22.97 -3.89
C ILE A 510 -18.97 22.18 -2.59
N ARG A 511 -18.02 21.29 -2.29
CA ARG A 511 -17.99 20.49 -1.06
C ARG A 511 -17.20 21.23 0.00
N ASP A 512 -17.82 21.53 1.14
CA ASP A 512 -17.14 22.17 2.27
C ASP A 512 -17.75 21.67 3.61
N PHE A 513 -17.80 20.33 3.74
CA PHE A 513 -18.49 19.69 4.86
C PHE A 513 -17.61 19.70 6.11
N GLU A 514 -16.30 19.56 5.93
CA GLU A 514 -15.33 19.48 7.02
C GLU A 514 -14.47 20.75 7.11
N PRO A 515 -14.03 21.19 8.30
CA PRO A 515 -13.12 22.34 8.46
C PRO A 515 -11.81 22.22 7.66
N GLU A 516 -11.42 21.00 7.28
CA GLU A 516 -10.26 20.72 6.44
C GLU A 516 -10.55 20.89 4.95
N ASP A 517 -11.82 20.78 4.52
CA ASP A 517 -12.23 21.00 3.13
C ASP A 517 -12.00 22.46 2.73
N ASP A 518 -12.19 23.42 3.65
CA ASP A 518 -11.82 24.83 3.46
C ASP A 518 -10.36 24.99 3.03
N ALA A 519 -9.43 24.24 3.64
CA ALA A 519 -8.02 24.29 3.27
C ALA A 519 -7.75 23.70 1.87
N LYS A 520 -8.49 22.65 1.50
CA LYS A 520 -8.40 22.01 0.17
C LYS A 520 -9.01 22.89 -0.92
N ASN A 521 -10.09 23.60 -0.60
CA ASN A 521 -10.80 24.48 -1.53
C ASN A 521 -10.14 25.85 -1.70
N LYS A 522 -9.30 26.31 -0.75
CA LYS A 522 -8.56 27.59 -0.87
C LYS A 522 -7.74 27.71 -2.15
N ASN A 523 -7.35 26.59 -2.74
CA ASN A 523 -6.60 26.59 -3.99
C ASN A 523 -7.51 26.62 -5.22
N LEU A 524 -8.78 26.22 -5.12
CA LEU A 524 -9.70 26.24 -6.25
C LEU A 524 -10.16 27.67 -6.57
N LYS A 525 -9.62 28.25 -7.64
CA LYS A 525 -10.00 29.58 -8.14
C LYS A 525 -11.15 29.48 -9.14
N VAL A 526 -11.97 30.54 -9.21
CA VAL A 526 -13.03 30.66 -10.21
C VAL A 526 -12.53 30.52 -11.66
N GLY A 527 -11.28 30.94 -11.93
CA GLY A 527 -10.63 30.79 -13.22
C GLY A 527 -10.64 29.35 -13.76
N VAL A 528 -10.49 28.36 -12.89
CA VAL A 528 -10.55 26.93 -13.29
C VAL A 528 -11.92 26.59 -13.87
N PHE A 529 -12.99 27.02 -13.21
CA PHE A 529 -14.36 26.77 -13.68
C PHE A 529 -14.67 27.56 -14.96
N GLN A 530 -14.20 28.82 -15.06
CA GLN A 530 -14.31 29.63 -16.27
C GLN A 530 -13.62 28.94 -17.46
N ASP A 531 -12.43 28.41 -17.27
CA ASP A 531 -11.67 27.73 -18.33
C ASP A 531 -12.37 26.47 -18.80
N ILE A 532 -12.88 25.63 -17.88
CA ILE A 532 -13.69 24.45 -18.23
C ILE A 532 -14.94 24.89 -19.03
N ILE A 533 -15.68 25.88 -18.53
CA ILE A 533 -16.91 26.36 -19.17
C ILE A 533 -16.64 26.93 -20.57
N LYS A 534 -15.58 27.73 -20.70
CA LYS A 534 -15.18 28.35 -21.97
C LYS A 534 -14.71 27.30 -22.97
N ARG A 535 -13.88 26.34 -22.53
CA ARG A 535 -13.29 25.30 -23.39
C ARG A 535 -14.33 24.35 -23.96
N TYR A 536 -15.31 23.91 -23.15
CA TYR A 536 -16.25 22.87 -23.57
C TYR A 536 -17.65 23.39 -23.93
N TYR A 537 -18.03 24.59 -23.47
CA TYR A 537 -19.42 25.07 -23.57
C TYR A 537 -19.58 26.48 -24.15
N GLY A 538 -18.53 27.08 -24.73
CA GLY A 538 -18.64 28.32 -25.53
C GLY A 538 -18.94 29.59 -24.72
N GLY A 539 -18.93 29.53 -23.39
CA GLY A 539 -18.72 30.67 -22.51
C GLY A 539 -19.86 31.64 -22.20
N GLN A 540 -21.01 31.69 -22.91
CA GLN A 540 -21.99 32.78 -22.66
C GLN A 540 -23.48 32.46 -22.56
N ASP A 541 -23.98 31.29 -23.00
CA ASP A 541 -25.43 31.02 -22.98
C ASP A 541 -25.90 29.95 -21.98
N ASN A 542 -24.97 29.33 -21.26
CA ASN A 542 -25.32 28.27 -20.32
C ASN A 542 -25.61 28.82 -18.93
N GLU A 543 -26.73 28.40 -18.36
CA GLU A 543 -27.08 28.69 -16.98
C GLU A 543 -26.13 27.92 -16.05
N VAL A 544 -25.47 28.62 -15.13
CA VAL A 544 -24.57 28.01 -14.13
C VAL A 544 -25.28 27.92 -12.79
N TRP A 545 -25.35 26.71 -12.24
CA TRP A 545 -25.84 26.46 -10.88
C TRP A 545 -24.67 26.06 -9.99
N VAL A 546 -24.63 26.61 -8.78
CA VAL A 546 -23.70 26.20 -7.72
C VAL A 546 -24.49 25.49 -6.65
N VAL A 547 -24.20 24.19 -6.46
CA VAL A 547 -24.78 23.38 -5.40
C VAL A 547 -23.79 23.30 -4.24
N CYS A 548 -24.18 23.73 -3.05
CA CYS A 548 -23.33 23.76 -1.86
C CYS A 548 -24.17 23.64 -0.58
N GLN A 549 -23.56 23.59 0.60
CA GLN A 549 -24.31 23.60 1.85
C GLN A 549 -24.77 25.03 2.23
N PRO A 550 -25.82 25.18 3.05
CA PRO A 550 -26.26 26.50 3.55
C PRO A 550 -25.15 27.33 4.19
N LYS A 551 -24.22 26.70 4.93
CA LYS A 551 -23.06 27.40 5.53
C LYS A 551 -22.08 27.93 4.47
N SER A 552 -21.93 27.22 3.36
CA SER A 552 -20.95 27.50 2.30
C SER A 552 -21.42 28.55 1.31
N VAL A 553 -22.69 28.98 1.37
CA VAL A 553 -23.21 30.09 0.55
C VAL A 553 -22.34 31.33 0.67
N LYS A 554 -21.79 31.59 1.86
CA LYS A 554 -20.94 32.76 2.15
C LYS A 554 -19.44 32.50 1.93
N SER A 555 -19.04 31.31 1.51
CA SER A 555 -17.64 31.03 1.19
C SER A 555 -17.18 31.92 0.03
N GLU A 556 -15.90 32.30 0.04
CA GLU A 556 -15.30 33.16 -0.98
C GLU A 556 -15.50 32.57 -2.38
N ILE A 557 -15.21 31.28 -2.55
CA ILE A 557 -15.37 30.58 -3.84
C ILE A 557 -16.82 30.61 -4.35
N VAL A 558 -17.84 30.43 -3.50
CA VAL A 558 -19.24 30.49 -3.94
C VAL A 558 -19.62 31.92 -4.33
N GLN A 559 -19.21 32.91 -3.55
CA GLN A 559 -19.47 34.32 -3.85
C GLN A 559 -18.78 34.76 -5.14
N ASP A 560 -17.57 34.29 -5.39
CA ASP A 560 -16.82 34.58 -6.60
C ASP A 560 -17.46 33.92 -7.82
N LEU A 561 -17.93 32.66 -7.71
CA LEU A 561 -18.71 31.99 -8.78
C LEU A 561 -20.00 32.76 -9.11
N VAL A 562 -20.71 33.26 -8.10
CA VAL A 562 -21.90 34.10 -8.31
C VAL A 562 -21.54 35.40 -9.02
N ARG A 563 -20.49 36.09 -8.55
CA ARG A 563 -20.05 37.39 -9.08
C ARG A 563 -19.54 37.30 -10.51
N GLU A 564 -18.75 36.27 -10.82
CA GLU A 564 -18.02 36.18 -12.08
C GLU A 564 -18.69 35.31 -13.14
N LEU A 565 -19.45 34.29 -12.74
CA LEU A 565 -20.20 33.43 -13.67
C LEU A 565 -21.69 33.72 -13.70
N GLY A 566 -22.18 34.67 -12.89
CA GLY A 566 -23.63 34.90 -12.73
C GLY A 566 -24.35 33.66 -12.19
N ALA A 567 -23.65 32.81 -11.44
CA ALA A 567 -24.17 31.53 -11.01
C ALA A 567 -25.35 31.66 -10.04
N LYS A 568 -26.31 30.74 -10.13
CA LYS A 568 -27.42 30.62 -9.17
C LYS A 568 -27.04 29.65 -8.07
N VAL A 569 -27.13 30.07 -6.81
CA VAL A 569 -26.82 29.20 -5.67
C VAL A 569 -28.04 28.38 -5.30
N HIS A 570 -27.85 27.07 -5.21
CA HIS A 570 -28.83 26.10 -4.76
C HIS A 570 -28.25 25.31 -3.60
N THR A 571 -28.74 25.54 -2.37
CA THR A 571 -28.18 24.83 -1.21
C THR A 571 -28.70 23.40 -1.04
N GLY A 572 -29.73 23.04 -1.83
CA GLY A 572 -30.73 22.08 -1.42
C GLY A 572 -31.51 22.58 -0.19
N ILE A 573 -32.72 22.04 -0.01
CA ILE A 573 -33.41 22.18 1.29
C ILE A 573 -32.69 21.34 2.36
N ASP A 574 -32.08 20.24 1.94
CA ASP A 574 -31.23 19.34 2.71
C ASP A 574 -30.28 18.57 1.77
N ASN A 575 -29.43 17.72 2.33
CA ASN A 575 -28.47 16.90 1.58
C ASN A 575 -29.15 15.99 0.53
N ILE A 576 -30.38 15.52 0.78
CA ILE A 576 -31.12 14.68 -0.17
C ILE A 576 -31.54 15.51 -1.38
N ASP A 577 -32.07 16.71 -1.14
CA ASP A 577 -32.48 17.61 -2.20
C ASP A 577 -31.27 18.09 -3.04
N ALA A 578 -30.13 18.38 -2.40
CA ALA A 578 -28.88 18.65 -3.10
C ALA A 578 -28.46 17.46 -3.97
N PHE A 579 -28.50 16.24 -3.43
CA PHE A 579 -28.19 15.01 -4.18
C PHE A 579 -29.09 14.87 -5.41
N CYS A 580 -30.38 15.15 -5.27
CA CYS A 580 -31.32 15.11 -6.38
C CYS A 580 -30.98 16.09 -7.51
N ILE A 581 -30.50 17.29 -7.17
CA ILE A 581 -30.08 18.28 -8.18
C ILE A 581 -28.88 17.72 -8.96
N LEU A 582 -27.88 17.21 -8.24
CA LEU A 582 -26.67 16.65 -8.84
C LEU A 582 -26.98 15.40 -9.69
N ALA A 583 -27.83 14.49 -9.21
CA ALA A 583 -28.20 13.25 -9.88
C ALA A 583 -29.08 13.47 -11.13
N ARG A 584 -29.47 14.71 -11.41
CA ARG A 584 -30.20 15.14 -12.60
C ARG A 584 -29.41 16.11 -13.48
N ALA A 585 -28.22 16.51 -13.04
CA ALA A 585 -27.33 17.35 -13.81
C ALA A 585 -26.78 16.55 -15.00
N ARG A 586 -26.76 17.16 -16.18
CA ARG A 586 -26.12 16.55 -17.37
C ARG A 586 -24.72 17.04 -17.60
N ILE A 587 -24.41 18.25 -17.11
CA ILE A 587 -23.08 18.83 -17.12
C ILE A 587 -22.72 19.09 -15.67
N HIS A 588 -21.69 18.41 -15.19
CA HIS A 588 -21.38 18.37 -13.78
C HIS A 588 -19.89 18.63 -13.53
N ILE A 589 -19.59 19.59 -12.66
CA ILE A 589 -18.22 19.96 -12.28
C ILE A 589 -18.09 19.80 -10.76
N PRO A 590 -17.76 18.58 -10.26
CA PRO A 590 -17.55 18.35 -8.84
C PRO A 590 -16.22 18.93 -8.35
N THR A 591 -16.17 19.35 -7.10
CA THR A 591 -14.92 19.63 -6.39
C THR A 591 -14.19 18.34 -5.98
N THR A 592 -12.87 18.42 -5.84
CA THR A 592 -11.86 17.33 -5.80
C THR A 592 -12.01 16.24 -4.75
N SER A 593 -12.93 16.37 -3.80
CA SER A 593 -13.05 15.43 -2.68
C SER A 593 -14.47 14.91 -2.50
N SER A 594 -15.42 15.26 -3.38
CA SER A 594 -16.83 14.94 -3.17
C SER A 594 -17.26 13.59 -3.72
N SER A 595 -17.08 12.54 -2.92
CA SER A 595 -17.67 11.21 -3.13
C SER A 595 -19.18 11.30 -3.42
N PHE A 596 -19.89 12.14 -2.66
CA PHE A 596 -21.31 12.46 -2.83
C PHE A 596 -21.65 12.91 -4.27
N SER A 597 -20.81 13.76 -4.86
CA SER A 597 -21.03 14.29 -6.21
C SER A 597 -20.62 13.30 -7.29
N GLN A 598 -19.59 12.50 -7.03
CA GLN A 598 -19.20 11.41 -7.92
C GLN A 598 -20.34 10.39 -8.08
N MET A 599 -20.99 10.01 -6.97
CA MET A 599 -22.16 9.12 -7.01
C MET A 599 -23.33 9.74 -7.75
N ALA A 600 -23.64 11.00 -7.46
CA ALA A 600 -24.73 11.69 -8.13
C ALA A 600 -24.48 11.74 -9.66
N ALA A 601 -23.25 11.96 -10.08
CA ALA A 601 -22.87 11.92 -11.49
C ALA A 601 -23.04 10.52 -12.13
N LEU A 602 -22.63 9.45 -11.43
CA LEU A 602 -22.88 8.07 -11.89
C LEU A 602 -24.38 7.77 -12.06
N LEU A 603 -25.19 8.22 -11.11
CA LEU A 603 -26.64 8.07 -11.18
C LEU A 603 -27.27 8.86 -12.31
N ALA A 604 -26.79 10.09 -12.52
CA ALA A 604 -27.23 10.90 -13.64
C ALA A 604 -27.01 10.13 -14.95
N GLU A 605 -25.87 9.44 -15.10
CA GLU A 605 -25.58 8.65 -16.30
C GLU A 605 -26.59 7.51 -16.49
N SER A 606 -26.91 6.76 -15.42
CA SER A 606 -27.91 5.69 -15.47
C SER A 606 -29.32 6.20 -15.80
N ASN A 607 -29.77 7.25 -15.11
CA ASN A 607 -31.10 7.83 -15.29
C ASN A 607 -31.28 8.40 -16.69
N THR A 608 -30.22 8.96 -17.27
CA THR A 608 -30.27 9.57 -18.61
C THR A 608 -30.45 8.51 -19.69
N LYS A 609 -29.78 7.36 -19.56
CA LYS A 609 -29.96 6.22 -20.48
C LYS A 609 -31.38 5.67 -20.46
N GLU A 610 -31.98 5.54 -19.27
CA GLU A 610 -33.36 5.04 -19.13
C GLU A 610 -34.39 6.04 -19.67
N THR A 611 -34.19 7.34 -19.43
CA THR A 611 -35.21 8.36 -19.76
C THR A 611 -35.11 8.88 -21.19
N TYR A 612 -33.91 8.96 -21.77
CA TYR A 612 -33.66 9.69 -23.03
C TYR A 612 -33.00 8.86 -24.13
N GLY A 613 -32.71 7.58 -23.89
CA GLY A 613 -32.05 6.70 -24.84
C GLY A 613 -30.51 6.75 -24.76
N SER A 614 -29.85 5.87 -25.53
CA SER A 614 -28.41 5.57 -25.44
C SER A 614 -27.49 6.75 -25.73
N ASP A 615 -27.95 7.76 -26.48
CA ASP A 615 -27.07 8.75 -27.10
C ASP A 615 -26.82 9.99 -26.22
N THR A 616 -27.43 10.05 -25.03
CA THR A 616 -27.23 11.16 -24.10
C THR A 616 -26.34 10.78 -22.93
N GLN A 617 -25.05 11.09 -23.07
CA GLN A 617 -24.04 10.91 -22.04
C GLN A 617 -24.04 12.11 -21.06
N VAL A 618 -23.79 11.84 -19.79
CA VAL A 618 -23.53 12.88 -18.78
C VAL A 618 -22.09 13.31 -18.94
N GLU A 619 -21.86 14.62 -18.99
CA GLU A 619 -20.53 15.21 -19.07
C GLU A 619 -20.07 15.61 -17.68
N VAL A 620 -19.01 14.95 -17.21
CA VAL A 620 -18.41 15.22 -15.90
C VAL A 620 -17.02 15.77 -16.10
N HIS A 621 -16.75 16.93 -15.49
CA HIS A 621 -15.46 17.60 -15.52
C HIS A 621 -14.89 17.62 -14.11
N TYR A 622 -13.87 16.81 -13.85
CA TYR A 622 -13.28 16.66 -12.52
C TYR A 622 -11.98 17.48 -12.40
N PRO A 623 -12.01 18.72 -11.88
CA PRO A 623 -10.80 19.46 -11.54
C PRO A 623 -10.05 18.73 -10.40
N THR A 624 -8.72 18.63 -10.48
CA THR A 624 -7.82 18.16 -9.41
C THR A 624 -6.52 18.94 -9.34
N HIS A 625 -5.99 19.10 -8.12
CA HIS A 625 -4.83 19.93 -7.81
C HIS A 625 -3.51 19.16 -7.68
N THR A 626 -3.55 17.81 -7.58
CA THR A 626 -2.34 16.99 -7.52
C THR A 626 -2.38 15.83 -8.51
N LEU A 627 -1.23 15.59 -9.15
CA LEU A 627 -0.95 14.40 -9.95
C LEU A 627 -0.50 13.22 -9.08
N GLU A 628 0.16 13.50 -7.95
CA GLU A 628 0.74 12.47 -7.06
C GLU A 628 -0.30 11.72 -6.24
N TYR A 629 -1.42 12.38 -5.88
CA TYR A 629 -2.51 11.80 -5.10
C TYR A 629 -3.83 12.43 -5.49
N PRO A 630 -4.36 12.16 -6.70
CA PRO A 630 -5.71 12.61 -7.00
C PRO A 630 -6.62 12.01 -5.92
N MET A 631 -7.33 12.86 -5.16
CA MET A 631 -8.41 12.44 -4.24
C MET A 631 -9.63 11.90 -5.02
N VAL A 632 -9.38 11.40 -6.22
CA VAL A 632 -10.30 10.69 -7.08
C VAL A 632 -10.49 9.32 -6.47
N THR A 633 -11.47 9.22 -5.59
CA THR A 633 -12.00 7.94 -5.09
C THR A 633 -12.64 7.10 -6.19
N LEU A 634 -12.85 7.66 -7.40
CA LEU A 634 -13.48 6.97 -8.51
C LEU A 634 -12.99 7.42 -9.90
N LYS A 635 -12.33 6.53 -10.64
CA LYS A 635 -12.07 6.71 -12.07
C LYS A 635 -13.25 6.23 -12.91
N VAL A 636 -13.84 7.07 -13.74
CA VAL A 636 -14.89 6.71 -14.71
C VAL A 636 -14.40 7.09 -16.11
N PRO A 637 -14.25 6.16 -17.06
CA PRO A 637 -13.69 6.45 -18.38
C PRO A 637 -14.44 7.50 -19.19
N SER A 638 -15.73 7.72 -18.91
CA SER A 638 -16.54 8.74 -19.57
C SER A 638 -16.28 10.16 -19.06
N TRP A 639 -15.55 10.32 -17.95
CA TRP A 639 -15.33 11.62 -17.31
C TRP A 639 -14.06 12.27 -17.84
N LYS A 640 -14.07 13.61 -17.86
CA LYS A 640 -12.92 14.43 -18.25
C LYS A 640 -12.22 14.93 -17.00
N TYR A 641 -10.94 14.60 -16.84
CA TYR A 641 -10.14 14.99 -15.68
C TYR A 641 -9.25 16.18 -16.03
N HIS A 642 -9.21 17.18 -15.14
CA HIS A 642 -8.53 18.47 -15.39
C HIS A 642 -7.52 18.72 -14.27
N LEU A 643 -6.24 18.86 -14.59
CA LEU A 643 -5.22 19.26 -13.63
C LEU A 643 -5.20 20.77 -13.56
N THR A 644 -5.38 21.30 -12.36
CA THR A 644 -5.17 22.71 -12.06
C THR A 644 -3.70 22.90 -11.70
N ASN A 645 -3.00 23.81 -12.38
CA ASN A 645 -1.62 24.16 -12.00
C ASN A 645 -1.58 24.71 -10.56
N ASP A 646 -0.41 24.74 -9.93
CA ASP A 646 -0.24 25.23 -8.54
C ASP A 646 -0.75 26.68 -8.35
N GLU A 647 -0.76 27.46 -9.42
CA GLU A 647 -1.30 28.83 -9.43
C GLU A 647 -2.81 28.90 -9.66
N CYS A 648 -3.44 27.79 -10.04
CA CYS A 648 -4.86 27.64 -10.42
C CYS A 648 -5.34 28.64 -11.49
N THR A 649 -4.47 28.92 -12.46
CA THR A 649 -4.65 29.86 -13.58
C THR A 649 -4.85 29.16 -14.93
N GLY A 650 -4.83 27.82 -14.97
CA GLY A 650 -5.10 27.06 -16.18
C GLY A 650 -5.44 25.59 -15.92
N ILE A 651 -6.06 24.95 -16.91
CA ILE A 651 -6.40 23.52 -16.90
C ILE A 651 -5.58 22.74 -17.93
N LEU A 652 -5.04 21.60 -17.52
CA LEU A 652 -4.49 20.58 -18.41
C LEU A 652 -5.40 19.35 -18.38
N GLU A 653 -5.84 18.89 -19.54
CA GLU A 653 -6.60 17.63 -19.65
C GLU A 653 -5.61 16.47 -19.57
N PHE A 654 -6.01 15.40 -18.89
CA PHE A 654 -5.15 14.24 -18.72
C PHE A 654 -5.94 12.94 -18.72
N ASP A 655 -5.28 11.86 -19.12
CA ASP A 655 -5.81 10.51 -18.96
C ASP A 655 -5.28 9.92 -17.66
N VAL A 656 -6.16 9.26 -16.91
CA VAL A 656 -5.80 8.52 -15.71
C VAL A 656 -5.49 7.11 -16.19
N ASP A 657 -4.28 6.58 -16.10
CA ASP A 657 -4.02 5.18 -16.48
C ASP A 657 -4.77 4.20 -15.54
N GLN A 658 -5.38 3.17 -16.14
CA GLN A 658 -6.21 2.12 -15.52
C GLN A 658 -5.48 1.34 -14.43
N SER A 659 -4.15 1.27 -14.49
CA SER A 659 -3.39 0.38 -13.62
C SER A 659 -3.03 1.00 -12.26
N ARG A 660 -2.90 2.34 -12.16
CA ARG A 660 -2.21 2.99 -11.03
C ARG A 660 -2.63 4.40 -10.63
N LEU A 661 -3.69 4.98 -11.21
CA LEU A 661 -3.94 6.44 -11.08
C LEU A 661 -2.73 7.29 -11.50
N LEU A 662 -1.83 6.74 -12.33
CA LEU A 662 -0.75 7.52 -12.94
C LEU A 662 -1.37 8.38 -14.03
N VAL A 663 -1.03 9.66 -14.01
CA VAL A 663 -1.60 10.64 -14.93
C VAL A 663 -0.63 10.87 -16.08
N GLU A 664 -1.07 10.60 -17.31
CA GLU A 664 -0.34 10.98 -18.53
C GLU A 664 -0.98 12.23 -19.13
N GLN A 665 -0.16 13.19 -19.55
CA GLN A 665 -0.64 14.39 -20.24
C GLN A 665 -1.27 13.97 -21.58
N ALA A 666 -2.54 14.33 -21.77
CA ALA A 666 -3.34 13.97 -22.95
C ALA A 666 -2.93 14.73 -24.21
#